data_AF-A0A960JAM4-F1
#
_entry.id   AF-A0A960JAM4-F1
#
_cell.length_a   1.000
_cell.length_b   1.000
_cell.length_c   1.000
_cell.angle_alpha   90.00
_cell.angle_beta   90.00
_cell.angle_gamma   90.00
#
_symmetry.space_group_name_H-M   'P 1'
#
loop_
_entity.id
_entity.type
_entity.pdbx_description
1 polymer ?
#
loop_
_entity_poly.entity_id
_entity_poly.type
_entity_poly.pdbx_seq_one_letter_code
_entity_poly.pdbx_strand_id
1 'polypeptide(L)'
;MDIRSSFSLLVLACSLPALAAADQADAFFDDSQVREIRLVFSDANWYQTLFASHSDDPDDPYFPVKFQYGDVVLDQIGVRFKGNSSFRRNGIKKPFKLDFNEYDDDLTFLGLKKLNLHNGDLQPDFLREKLVHEIEGKHVASQRSVFVRLYVNDAYYGLYLAVEQPDKTMMQSRFGDDEDGNLYEAEEQGGGSTPNLSYLGSAQSAYENVYLLKTNESQNDFSGLIEFLDILNNTSTDELPAKLDPICDVENWLYGLAVNNLVTNLDSYLGVGAEYYLYDRDSDGRFVHIQWDHNESFGITGDGTPSIANPFALDPFYLPTSSGGGRPGGGGGNTARPFLEKTWATPEYRRLYLRMFSRILREGFDLETMSARIDTLANLIRDDVYADPNKPYTNQQFETALQTRLSGNSNIYGLKQFVQERYNYLRPYLDALAEPSDIRLNELVTSNSGAALDEAGDADPWIELYNPGPGTLTLSGFTLSDDPSNPSKWSVPARTLADGEFLVLWLDAETAEGEMHASFRLSAAGGAVHLYASGAQIDSVAYPALAAGRSLIRLGDSGEKWAITSNVSAGAANPSSGEAVSDAPVGASTLLLNELMADNDGVLEDPDEPGAYDDWFEVYNAGSTDVDMGGMFLTDNLSNPQKWTVPAGVVIPAGGRLVFIADGETAQGPLHAGFSLSASGEELGLFDSDGETLLDSIVFGVQQTDVSFGRTSDGAAVWSIFQPATPGAANALPYANFVVNAAGFTLGPVAPGSGVSLFAEGVAASTLVADTVPLPATLGGVSLRVVDSAGAEHAAPLYFVSATQVNFFLPEGVASGRAALTLVKQDGSALSGDLLVGPVSPGLFTANATGQGVGLFAAVRADSNGAQTTLAVFEYDASMQAFVPVPISLGGTGDQVYLVAYGTGFRGRSSLTNVVVEIDGDEVPVAFAGDQTEYVGLDQLNVGPLPSGLAGAGEVEVSITVDGVRGNTVVIAIE
;
A
#
# COMPACT_ATOMS: atom_id res chain seq x y z
N MET A 1 18.27 -39.64 -58.00
CA MET A 1 19.51 -38.87 -58.22
C MET A 1 19.08 -37.48 -58.63
N ASP A 2 19.43 -36.51 -57.78
CA ASP A 2 19.59 -35.08 -58.04
C ASP A 2 18.46 -34.13 -58.46
N ILE A 3 18.33 -33.13 -57.57
CA ILE A 3 18.44 -31.67 -57.80
C ILE A 3 17.41 -31.04 -58.72
N ARG A 4 16.44 -30.34 -58.08
CA ARG A 4 15.96 -29.01 -58.50
C ARG A 4 15.34 -28.28 -57.31
N SER A 5 15.84 -27.09 -56.97
CA SER A 5 15.02 -25.87 -56.75
C SER A 5 15.85 -24.73 -56.15
N SER A 6 15.96 -23.64 -56.90
CA SER A 6 16.32 -22.30 -56.43
C SER A 6 15.06 -21.45 -56.45
N PHE A 7 14.65 -20.90 -55.31
CA PHE A 7 13.72 -19.75 -55.23
C PHE A 7 13.96 -18.97 -53.94
N SER A 8 13.77 -17.66 -54.06
CA SER A 8 14.08 -16.54 -53.17
C SER A 8 13.69 -16.70 -51.70
N LEU A 9 14.61 -16.36 -50.80
CA LEU A 9 14.40 -16.19 -49.37
C LEU A 9 13.83 -14.78 -49.12
N LEU A 10 12.56 -14.71 -48.69
CA LEU A 10 11.93 -13.50 -48.18
C LEU A 10 12.15 -13.45 -46.66
N VAL A 11 12.56 -12.28 -46.19
CA VAL A 11 12.80 -11.91 -44.78
C VAL A 11 11.53 -12.14 -43.94
N LEU A 12 11.63 -13.01 -42.93
CA LEU A 12 10.74 -13.02 -41.77
C LEU A 12 11.64 -12.96 -40.53
N ALA A 13 11.89 -11.75 -40.04
CA ALA A 13 12.48 -11.54 -38.74
C ALA A 13 11.37 -11.76 -37.69
N CYS A 14 11.17 -13.02 -37.29
CA CYS A 14 10.55 -13.31 -36.01
C CYS A 14 11.64 -13.13 -34.95
N SER A 15 11.52 -12.09 -34.14
CA SER A 15 12.19 -11.98 -32.85
C SER A 15 11.79 -13.18 -31.98
N LEU A 16 12.66 -14.18 -31.93
CA LEU A 16 12.65 -15.15 -30.83
C LEU A 16 13.01 -14.36 -29.56
N PRO A 17 12.26 -14.50 -28.45
CA PRO A 17 12.73 -14.00 -27.17
C PRO A 17 14.07 -14.68 -26.88
N ALA A 18 15.04 -13.91 -26.40
CA ALA A 18 16.31 -14.44 -25.92
C ALA A 18 15.98 -15.49 -24.85
N LEU A 19 16.40 -16.74 -25.05
CA LEU A 19 16.39 -17.73 -23.99
C LEU A 19 17.33 -17.21 -22.90
N ALA A 20 16.81 -16.89 -21.71
CA ALA A 20 17.64 -16.64 -20.53
C ALA A 20 18.65 -17.79 -20.38
N ALA A 21 19.91 -17.48 -20.08
CA ALA A 21 20.92 -18.51 -19.85
C ALA A 21 20.50 -19.33 -18.62
N ALA A 22 20.44 -20.65 -18.75
CA ALA A 22 20.08 -21.51 -17.61
C ALA A 22 21.10 -21.34 -16.47
N ASP A 23 20.63 -21.15 -15.23
CA ASP A 23 21.48 -21.09 -14.03
C ASP A 23 22.27 -22.39 -13.89
N GLN A 24 23.57 -22.32 -14.15
CA GLN A 24 24.44 -23.49 -14.20
C GLN A 24 24.69 -24.09 -12.81
N ALA A 25 24.49 -23.32 -11.74
CA ALA A 25 24.75 -23.74 -10.37
C ALA A 25 23.56 -24.46 -9.73
N ASP A 26 22.37 -24.44 -10.33
CA ASP A 26 21.17 -25.10 -9.76
C ASP A 26 21.41 -26.57 -9.44
N ALA A 27 22.09 -27.29 -10.34
CA ALA A 27 22.42 -28.69 -10.13
C ALA A 27 23.40 -28.94 -8.96
N PHE A 28 24.23 -27.95 -8.60
CA PHE A 28 25.09 -28.04 -7.42
C PHE A 28 24.28 -27.89 -6.14
N PHE A 29 23.28 -27.01 -6.13
CA PHE A 29 22.45 -26.72 -4.96
C PHE A 29 21.26 -27.68 -4.76
N ASP A 30 21.05 -28.66 -5.64
CA ASP A 30 20.09 -29.74 -5.39
C ASP A 30 20.44 -30.47 -4.07
N ASP A 31 19.50 -30.45 -3.13
CA ASP A 31 19.69 -30.94 -1.77
C ASP A 31 19.20 -32.37 -1.55
N SER A 32 18.91 -33.12 -2.63
CA SER A 32 18.60 -34.55 -2.53
C SER A 32 19.82 -35.40 -2.16
N GLN A 33 21.02 -34.81 -2.12
CA GLN A 33 22.29 -35.50 -1.86
C GLN A 33 23.33 -34.57 -1.22
N VAL A 34 24.24 -35.14 -0.42
CA VAL A 34 25.40 -34.40 0.10
C VAL A 34 26.49 -34.33 -0.97
N ARG A 35 26.89 -33.10 -1.33
CA ARG A 35 27.92 -32.82 -2.32
C ARG A 35 29.32 -33.12 -1.78
N GLU A 36 30.30 -33.22 -2.66
CA GLU A 36 31.71 -33.43 -2.29
C GLU A 36 32.58 -32.34 -2.91
N ILE A 37 33.31 -31.62 -2.08
CA ILE A 37 34.32 -30.64 -2.52
C ILE A 37 35.68 -31.11 -2.01
N ARG A 38 36.70 -31.05 -2.87
CA ARG A 38 38.08 -31.31 -2.50
C ARG A 38 38.93 -30.05 -2.68
N LEU A 39 39.68 -29.70 -1.64
CA LEU A 39 40.68 -28.66 -1.65
C LEU A 39 42.06 -29.30 -1.51
N VAL A 40 42.96 -29.06 -2.46
CA VAL A 40 44.31 -29.61 -2.47
C VAL A 40 45.31 -28.46 -2.37
N PHE A 41 45.93 -28.33 -1.20
CA PHE A 41 46.95 -27.34 -0.90
C PHE A 41 48.33 -27.91 -1.19
N SER A 42 49.13 -27.16 -1.95
CA SER A 42 50.56 -27.46 -2.12
C SER A 42 51.38 -27.14 -0.86
N ASP A 43 50.91 -26.19 -0.04
CA ASP A 43 51.54 -25.85 1.24
C ASP A 43 51.17 -26.90 2.31
N ALA A 44 52.18 -27.58 2.86
CA ALA A 44 52.00 -28.51 3.96
C ALA A 44 51.54 -27.82 5.27
N ASN A 45 51.77 -26.51 5.39
CA ASN A 45 51.38 -25.69 6.55
C ASN A 45 50.11 -24.84 6.28
N TRP A 46 49.35 -25.14 5.23
CA TRP A 46 48.19 -24.36 4.78
C TRP A 46 47.30 -23.85 5.92
N TYR A 47 46.99 -24.69 6.92
CA TYR A 47 46.10 -24.33 8.01
C TYR A 47 46.65 -23.15 8.82
N GLN A 48 47.95 -23.20 9.17
CA GLN A 48 48.58 -22.13 9.94
C GLN A 48 48.74 -20.87 9.10
N THR A 49 48.99 -21.01 7.79
CA THR A 49 49.03 -19.91 6.84
C THR A 49 47.69 -19.16 6.81
N LEU A 50 46.58 -19.89 6.58
CA LEU A 50 45.23 -19.30 6.58
C LEU A 50 44.83 -18.75 7.95
N PHE A 51 45.16 -19.47 9.02
CA PHE A 51 44.80 -19.07 10.39
C PHE A 51 45.51 -17.77 10.82
N ALA A 52 46.82 -17.67 10.56
CA ALA A 52 47.60 -16.48 10.91
C ALA A 52 47.17 -15.27 10.06
N SER A 53 46.91 -15.49 8.76
CA SER A 53 46.36 -14.45 7.87
C SER A 53 45.07 -13.86 8.44
N HIS A 54 44.08 -14.70 8.70
CA HIS A 54 42.78 -14.22 9.17
C HIS A 54 42.80 -13.66 10.60
N SER A 55 43.77 -14.08 11.43
CA SER A 55 43.88 -13.59 12.82
C SER A 55 44.61 -12.25 12.92
N ASP A 56 45.64 -12.03 12.11
CA ASP A 56 46.64 -11.00 12.36
C ASP A 56 46.87 -10.06 11.15
N ASP A 57 46.43 -10.43 9.94
CA ASP A 57 46.60 -9.63 8.74
C ASP A 57 45.33 -8.80 8.43
N PRO A 58 45.38 -7.46 8.50
CA PRO A 58 44.23 -6.62 8.20
C PRO A 58 43.77 -6.71 6.73
N ASP A 59 44.66 -7.12 5.81
CA ASP A 59 44.31 -7.28 4.40
C ASP A 59 43.56 -8.61 4.14
N ASP A 60 43.68 -9.58 5.08
CA ASP A 60 43.11 -10.93 5.03
C ASP A 60 43.08 -11.58 3.61
N PRO A 61 44.25 -11.73 2.97
CA PRO A 61 44.35 -12.11 1.56
C PRO A 61 43.88 -13.55 1.26
N TYR A 62 43.53 -13.80 0.00
CA TYR A 62 43.30 -15.15 -0.52
C TYR A 62 44.61 -15.87 -0.85
N PHE A 63 44.61 -17.19 -0.65
CA PHE A 63 45.72 -18.07 -1.00
C PHE A 63 45.33 -19.07 -2.09
N PRO A 64 46.27 -19.50 -2.95
CA PRO A 64 45.98 -20.42 -4.03
C PRO A 64 45.72 -21.85 -3.51
N VAL A 65 44.64 -22.45 -3.99
CA VAL A 65 44.32 -23.86 -3.76
C VAL A 65 43.76 -24.48 -5.03
N LYS A 66 44.00 -25.78 -5.21
CA LYS A 66 43.31 -26.54 -6.25
C LYS A 66 41.94 -26.99 -5.74
N PHE A 67 40.90 -26.71 -6.51
CA PHE A 67 39.52 -27.07 -6.22
C PHE A 67 39.04 -28.19 -7.14
N GLN A 68 38.25 -29.11 -6.58
CA GLN A 68 37.59 -30.15 -7.35
C GLN A 68 36.16 -30.42 -6.87
N TYR A 69 35.24 -30.52 -7.81
CA TYR A 69 33.86 -30.99 -7.65
C TYR A 69 33.50 -31.95 -8.79
N GLY A 70 33.32 -33.24 -8.49
CA GLY A 70 33.12 -34.25 -9.52
C GLY A 70 34.26 -34.26 -10.55
N ASP A 71 33.90 -34.07 -11.82
CA ASP A 71 34.84 -33.95 -12.96
C ASP A 71 35.36 -32.52 -13.17
N VAL A 72 34.79 -31.52 -12.49
CA VAL A 72 35.25 -30.13 -12.53
C VAL A 72 36.49 -29.99 -11.68
N VAL A 73 37.60 -29.58 -12.31
CA VAL A 73 38.89 -29.37 -11.66
C VAL A 73 39.39 -27.98 -12.01
N LEU A 74 39.55 -27.13 -10.99
CA LEU A 74 40.11 -25.79 -11.11
C LEU A 74 41.48 -25.80 -10.43
N ASP A 75 42.55 -25.67 -11.22
CA ASP A 75 43.92 -25.86 -10.72
C ASP A 75 44.37 -24.80 -9.73
N GLN A 76 43.76 -23.61 -9.77
CA GLN A 76 44.08 -22.50 -8.90
C GLN A 76 42.86 -21.60 -8.69
N ILE A 77 42.37 -21.55 -7.46
CA ILE A 77 41.35 -20.61 -6.97
C ILE A 77 41.86 -19.93 -5.70
N GLY A 78 41.24 -18.83 -5.28
CA GLY A 78 41.46 -18.20 -3.98
C GLY A 78 40.72 -18.95 -2.86
N VAL A 79 41.40 -19.14 -1.72
CA VAL A 79 40.78 -19.59 -0.47
C VAL A 79 41.31 -18.82 0.73
N ARG A 80 40.41 -18.52 1.68
CA ARG A 80 40.75 -18.02 3.02
C ARG A 80 39.77 -18.54 4.07
N PHE A 81 40.11 -18.35 5.34
CA PHE A 81 39.11 -18.45 6.41
C PHE A 81 38.24 -17.19 6.45
N LYS A 82 37.05 -17.28 7.06
CA LYS A 82 36.12 -16.15 7.16
C LYS A 82 35.45 -16.06 8.52
N GLY A 83 34.67 -14.99 8.70
CA GLY A 83 33.74 -14.81 9.82
C GLY A 83 34.45 -14.39 11.09
N ASN A 84 33.74 -13.73 12.00
CA ASN A 84 34.33 -13.26 13.25
C ASN A 84 34.11 -14.28 14.38
N SER A 85 32.86 -14.44 14.82
CA SER A 85 32.51 -15.32 15.92
C SER A 85 32.66 -16.80 15.56
N SER A 86 32.20 -17.19 14.37
CA SER A 86 32.31 -18.56 13.84
C SER A 86 33.74 -19.00 13.53
N PHE A 87 34.65 -18.05 13.26
CA PHE A 87 36.10 -18.29 13.21
C PHE A 87 36.68 -18.48 14.60
N ARG A 88 36.31 -17.67 15.58
CA ARG A 88 36.85 -17.77 16.95
C ARG A 88 36.36 -19.02 17.69
N ARG A 89 35.17 -19.51 17.34
CA ARG A 89 34.56 -20.74 17.88
C ARG A 89 35.05 -22.00 17.11
N ASN A 90 34.57 -23.17 17.54
CA ASN A 90 34.71 -24.48 16.85
C ASN A 90 36.12 -25.04 16.60
N GLY A 91 37.11 -24.69 17.42
CA GLY A 91 38.41 -25.38 17.43
C GLY A 91 39.12 -25.31 16.08
N ILE A 92 39.45 -26.46 15.47
CA ILE A 92 40.14 -26.51 14.16
C ILE A 92 39.18 -26.34 12.96
N LYS A 93 37.87 -26.48 13.17
CA LYS A 93 36.87 -26.42 12.09
C LYS A 93 36.48 -24.99 11.78
N LYS A 94 37.26 -24.31 10.94
CA LYS A 94 37.00 -22.93 10.50
C LYS A 94 36.10 -22.89 9.27
N PRO A 95 35.27 -21.85 9.09
CA PRO A 95 34.54 -21.64 7.85
C PRO A 95 35.50 -21.14 6.77
N PHE A 96 35.25 -21.53 5.52
CA PHE A 96 36.06 -21.13 4.36
C PHE A 96 35.28 -20.17 3.46
N LYS A 97 35.99 -19.26 2.80
CA LYS A 97 35.50 -18.52 1.64
C LYS A 97 36.34 -18.92 0.43
N LEU A 98 35.67 -19.36 -0.62
CA LEU A 98 36.25 -19.71 -1.92
C LEU A 98 35.97 -18.58 -2.89
N ASP A 99 37.01 -18.13 -3.59
CA ASP A 99 36.95 -17.11 -4.62
C ASP A 99 37.50 -17.72 -5.91
N PHE A 100 36.61 -18.05 -6.85
CA PHE A 100 36.96 -18.76 -8.08
C PHE A 100 37.68 -17.86 -9.08
N ASN A 101 37.42 -16.55 -9.03
CA ASN A 101 37.97 -15.58 -9.98
C ASN A 101 39.12 -14.73 -9.42
N GLU A 102 39.56 -14.96 -8.19
CA GLU A 102 40.71 -14.26 -7.55
C GLU A 102 41.98 -14.19 -8.41
N TYR A 103 42.30 -15.26 -9.15
CA TYR A 103 43.53 -15.34 -9.97
C TYR A 103 43.28 -15.37 -11.48
N ASP A 104 42.01 -15.40 -11.89
CA ASP A 104 41.55 -15.41 -13.28
C ASP A 104 40.14 -14.82 -13.32
N ASP A 105 40.02 -13.55 -13.74
CA ASP A 105 38.77 -12.76 -13.67
C ASP A 105 37.59 -13.42 -14.41
N ASP A 106 37.87 -14.28 -15.40
CA ASP A 106 36.87 -14.98 -16.22
C ASP A 106 36.47 -16.34 -15.62
N LEU A 107 37.20 -16.85 -14.63
CA LEU A 107 36.99 -18.19 -14.09
C LEU A 107 35.79 -18.23 -13.14
N THR A 108 34.88 -19.18 -13.37
CA THR A 108 33.73 -19.42 -12.49
C THR A 108 33.58 -20.91 -12.17
N PHE A 109 32.91 -21.20 -11.06
CA PHE A 109 32.44 -22.54 -10.73
C PHE A 109 30.93 -22.63 -11.02
N LEU A 110 30.58 -23.20 -12.18
CA LEU A 110 29.18 -23.31 -12.61
C LEU A 110 28.46 -21.94 -12.61
N GLY A 111 29.15 -20.89 -13.05
CA GLY A 111 28.66 -19.51 -13.02
C GLY A 111 28.93 -18.77 -11.71
N LEU A 112 29.20 -19.46 -10.59
CA LEU A 112 29.51 -18.82 -9.31
C LEU A 112 30.93 -18.23 -9.31
N LYS A 113 31.05 -17.00 -8.79
CA LYS A 113 32.35 -16.36 -8.52
C LYS A 113 32.86 -16.68 -7.11
N LYS A 114 31.96 -16.81 -6.13
CA LYS A 114 32.30 -17.08 -4.73
C LYS A 114 31.39 -18.14 -4.13
N LEU A 115 31.92 -18.88 -3.17
CA LEU A 115 31.16 -19.86 -2.38
C LEU A 115 31.66 -19.87 -0.93
N ASN A 116 30.73 -19.85 0.02
CA ASN A 116 31.04 -19.89 1.44
C ASN A 116 30.80 -21.28 1.99
N LEU A 117 31.76 -21.83 2.75
CA LEU A 117 31.58 -23.10 3.47
C LEU A 117 31.44 -22.83 4.96
N HIS A 118 30.20 -22.87 5.47
CA HIS A 118 29.85 -22.62 6.86
C HIS A 118 30.07 -23.87 7.71
N ASN A 119 30.67 -23.69 8.90
CA ASN A 119 31.17 -24.77 9.76
C ASN A 119 30.12 -25.38 10.70
N GLY A 120 28.87 -24.88 10.69
CA GLY A 120 27.81 -25.28 11.61
C GLY A 120 27.95 -24.68 13.01
N ASP A 121 28.53 -23.48 13.11
CA ASP A 121 28.66 -22.78 14.39
C ASP A 121 27.30 -22.57 15.07
N LEU A 122 27.22 -22.91 16.37
CA LEU A 122 25.99 -22.90 17.18
C LEU A 122 24.84 -23.80 16.68
N GLN A 123 25.11 -24.62 15.66
CA GLN A 123 24.13 -25.50 15.03
C GLN A 123 24.52 -26.97 15.25
N PRO A 124 24.27 -27.55 16.44
CA PRO A 124 24.55 -28.97 16.73
C PRO A 124 23.84 -29.93 15.78
N ASP A 125 22.72 -29.51 15.21
CA ASP A 125 21.94 -30.21 14.20
C ASP A 125 22.41 -29.93 12.76
N PHE A 126 23.24 -28.91 12.50
CA PHE A 126 23.65 -28.43 11.17
C PHE A 126 22.53 -27.92 10.24
N LEU A 127 21.27 -27.86 10.68
CA LEU A 127 20.12 -27.66 9.77
C LEU A 127 19.55 -26.24 9.78
N ARG A 128 19.82 -25.42 10.79
CA ARG A 128 19.06 -24.17 11.05
C ARG A 128 19.14 -23.20 9.89
N GLU A 129 20.35 -22.85 9.48
CA GLU A 129 20.58 -21.92 8.37
C GLU A 129 20.01 -22.47 7.05
N LYS A 130 20.16 -23.78 6.79
CA LYS A 130 19.54 -24.45 5.63
C LYS A 130 18.02 -24.33 5.64
N LEU A 131 17.37 -24.55 6.79
CA LEU A 131 15.92 -24.43 6.94
C LEU A 131 15.46 -22.98 6.78
N VAL A 132 16.23 -21.99 7.25
CA VAL A 132 15.89 -20.57 7.05
C VAL A 132 15.96 -20.21 5.56
N HIS A 133 17.01 -20.60 4.84
CA HIS A 133 17.10 -20.35 3.39
C HIS A 133 15.95 -21.02 2.61
N GLU A 134 15.49 -22.21 3.04
CA GLU A 134 14.33 -22.88 2.42
C GLU A 134 13.00 -22.17 2.71
N ILE A 135 12.82 -21.61 3.91
CA ILE A 135 11.62 -20.84 4.26
C ILE A 135 11.64 -19.51 3.51
N GLU A 136 12.75 -18.79 3.57
CA GLU A 136 12.94 -17.49 2.94
C GLU A 136 12.82 -17.57 1.42
N GLY A 137 13.50 -18.53 0.78
CA GLY A 137 13.54 -18.70 -0.67
C GLY A 137 12.21 -19.05 -1.34
N LYS A 138 11.15 -19.33 -0.56
CA LYS A 138 9.78 -19.46 -1.07
C LYS A 138 9.10 -18.10 -1.32
N HIS A 139 9.58 -17.04 -0.67
CA HIS A 139 8.88 -15.76 -0.59
C HIS A 139 9.73 -14.60 -1.10
N VAL A 140 11.05 -14.64 -0.89
CA VAL A 140 11.96 -13.57 -1.26
C VAL A 140 13.27 -14.11 -1.84
N ALA A 141 14.01 -13.24 -2.53
CA ALA A 141 15.34 -13.56 -3.01
C ALA A 141 16.25 -13.94 -1.83
N SER A 142 16.72 -15.19 -1.83
CA SER A 142 17.57 -15.76 -0.79
C SER A 142 18.72 -16.58 -1.38
N GLN A 143 19.74 -16.80 -0.57
CA GLN A 143 20.92 -17.60 -0.89
C GLN A 143 20.53 -19.07 -1.02
N ARG A 144 21.03 -19.75 -2.06
CA ARG A 144 20.96 -21.21 -2.11
C ARG A 144 21.95 -21.82 -1.12
N SER A 145 21.60 -22.96 -0.54
CA SER A 145 22.50 -23.72 0.32
C SER A 145 22.36 -25.23 0.19
N VAL A 146 23.49 -25.93 0.29
CA VAL A 146 23.59 -27.40 0.16
C VAL A 146 24.68 -27.97 1.08
N PHE A 147 24.47 -29.17 1.60
CA PHE A 147 25.47 -29.84 2.42
C PHE A 147 26.65 -30.37 1.59
N VAL A 148 27.85 -30.21 2.12
CA VAL A 148 29.11 -30.61 1.48
C VAL A 148 29.98 -31.43 2.42
N ARG A 149 30.43 -32.60 1.97
CA ARG A 149 31.62 -33.28 2.49
C ARG A 149 32.86 -32.57 1.96
N LEU A 150 33.57 -31.89 2.85
CA LEU A 150 34.83 -31.25 2.50
C LEU A 150 35.99 -32.20 2.72
N TYR A 151 36.81 -32.40 1.69
CA TYR A 151 38.11 -33.07 1.78
C TYR A 151 39.23 -32.04 1.63
N VAL A 152 40.21 -32.09 2.52
CA VAL A 152 41.43 -31.27 2.42
C VAL A 152 42.62 -32.21 2.29
N ASN A 153 43.38 -32.10 1.20
CA ASN A 153 44.49 -32.99 0.86
C ASN A 153 44.10 -34.48 0.96
N ASP A 154 42.97 -34.84 0.34
CA ASP A 154 42.36 -36.17 0.31
C ASP A 154 41.90 -36.76 1.66
N ALA A 155 42.03 -36.00 2.76
CA ALA A 155 41.48 -36.37 4.05
C ALA A 155 40.10 -35.74 4.25
N TYR A 156 39.12 -36.52 4.71
CA TYR A 156 37.81 -35.98 5.08
C TYR A 156 37.98 -34.97 6.23
N TYR A 157 37.67 -33.71 5.96
CA TYR A 157 37.85 -32.61 6.89
C TYR A 157 36.60 -32.38 7.73
N GLY A 158 35.41 -32.57 7.15
CA GLY A 158 34.14 -32.51 7.86
C GLY A 158 32.96 -32.14 6.96
N LEU A 159 31.77 -32.10 7.57
CA LEU A 159 30.54 -31.67 6.93
C LEU A 159 30.40 -30.15 7.03
N TYR A 160 30.10 -29.48 5.92
CA TYR A 160 29.88 -28.04 5.85
C TYR A 160 28.55 -27.75 5.17
N LEU A 161 27.99 -26.57 5.42
CA LEU A 161 26.92 -26.01 4.59
C LEU A 161 27.57 -25.07 3.58
N ALA A 162 27.48 -25.40 2.29
CA ALA A 162 27.86 -24.47 1.24
C ALA A 162 26.73 -23.47 1.04
N VAL A 163 27.05 -22.17 1.10
CA VAL A 163 26.11 -21.06 1.00
C VAL A 163 26.57 -20.15 -0.14
N GLU A 164 25.64 -19.87 -1.05
CA GLU A 164 25.82 -18.91 -2.13
C GLU A 164 26.19 -17.52 -1.59
N GLN A 165 27.12 -16.82 -2.24
CA GLN A 165 27.51 -15.46 -1.85
C GLN A 165 26.53 -14.45 -2.46
N PRO A 166 25.96 -13.52 -1.69
CA PRO A 166 25.38 -12.30 -2.22
C PRO A 166 26.46 -11.51 -2.95
N ASP A 167 26.38 -11.52 -4.28
CA ASP A 167 27.21 -10.75 -5.20
C ASP A 167 26.40 -10.46 -6.47
N LYS A 168 27.01 -9.76 -7.43
CA LYS A 168 26.38 -9.42 -8.71
C LYS A 168 25.77 -10.63 -9.43
N THR A 169 26.43 -11.79 -9.36
CA THR A 169 25.96 -13.02 -10.02
C THR A 169 24.64 -13.49 -9.43
N MET A 170 24.53 -13.47 -8.09
CA MET A 170 23.29 -13.82 -7.42
C MET A 170 22.18 -12.80 -7.75
N MET A 171 22.49 -11.50 -7.74
CA MET A 171 21.50 -10.47 -8.08
C MET A 171 20.95 -10.68 -9.49
N GLN A 172 21.83 -10.95 -10.46
CA GLN A 172 21.44 -11.25 -11.84
C GLN A 172 20.58 -12.51 -11.95
N SER A 173 20.93 -13.59 -11.24
CA SER A 173 20.13 -14.82 -11.21
C SER A 173 18.73 -14.60 -10.59
N ARG A 174 18.57 -13.67 -9.65
CA ARG A 174 17.27 -13.41 -8.97
C ARG A 174 16.40 -12.34 -9.64
N PHE A 175 17.02 -11.33 -10.24
CA PHE A 175 16.31 -10.14 -10.72
C PHE A 175 16.45 -9.92 -12.24
N GLY A 176 17.39 -10.58 -12.91
CA GLY A 176 17.55 -10.56 -14.37
C GLY A 176 19.01 -10.36 -14.81
N ASP A 177 19.38 -10.91 -15.97
CA ASP A 177 20.77 -10.89 -16.48
C ASP A 177 21.34 -9.47 -16.70
N ASP A 178 20.46 -8.49 -16.95
CA ASP A 178 20.82 -7.09 -17.21
C ASP A 178 21.02 -6.24 -15.93
N GLU A 179 20.82 -6.83 -14.75
CA GLU A 179 20.98 -6.15 -13.47
C GLU A 179 22.44 -5.75 -13.19
N ASP A 180 22.65 -4.49 -12.80
CA ASP A 180 23.96 -3.92 -12.47
C ASP A 180 23.91 -2.95 -11.26
N GLY A 181 22.93 -3.14 -10.38
CA GLY A 181 22.65 -2.23 -9.28
C GLY A 181 23.68 -2.22 -8.17
N ASN A 182 23.56 -1.27 -7.24
CA ASN A 182 24.44 -1.16 -6.09
C ASN A 182 24.04 -2.15 -4.98
N LEU A 183 24.97 -3.03 -4.60
CA LEU A 183 24.83 -3.98 -3.50
C LEU A 183 25.67 -3.50 -2.32
N TYR A 184 25.03 -3.29 -1.17
CA TYR A 184 25.67 -2.83 0.06
C TYR A 184 25.61 -3.93 1.12
N GLU A 185 26.74 -4.29 1.74
CA GLU A 185 26.78 -5.12 2.94
C GLU A 185 26.62 -4.25 4.18
N ALA A 186 25.67 -4.58 5.05
CA ALA A 186 25.45 -3.88 6.32
C ALA A 186 26.45 -4.35 7.38
N GLU A 187 27.53 -3.60 7.57
CA GLU A 187 28.61 -3.95 8.51
C GLU A 187 29.18 -2.70 9.21
N GLU A 188 29.24 -2.71 10.55
CA GLU A 188 29.92 -1.65 11.31
C GLU A 188 31.45 -1.83 11.22
N GLN A 189 32.13 -0.97 10.46
CA GLN A 189 33.61 -0.94 10.38
C GLN A 189 34.26 -0.05 11.47
N GLY A 190 33.47 0.36 12.47
CA GLY A 190 33.85 1.26 13.56
C GLY A 190 33.34 2.70 13.39
N GLY A 191 33.36 3.49 14.46
CA GLY A 191 32.85 4.87 14.47
C GLY A 191 31.57 5.10 15.27
N GLY A 192 30.93 4.03 15.78
CA GLY A 192 29.81 4.11 16.72
C GLY A 192 28.42 4.20 16.09
N SER A 193 28.31 4.12 14.77
CA SER A 193 27.03 3.99 14.04
C SER A 193 26.84 2.55 13.62
N THR A 194 25.64 2.01 13.85
CA THR A 194 25.26 0.65 13.44
C THR A 194 24.43 0.72 12.15
N PRO A 195 24.43 -0.32 11.29
CA PRO A 195 23.61 -0.35 10.08
C PRO A 195 22.14 -0.63 10.41
N ASN A 196 21.54 0.22 11.23
CA ASN A 196 20.16 0.10 11.68
C ASN A 196 19.16 0.85 10.78
N LEU A 197 19.59 1.35 9.61
CA LEU A 197 18.80 2.16 8.67
C LEU A 197 18.43 3.54 9.20
N SER A 198 19.21 4.11 10.13
CA SER A 198 19.08 5.52 10.49
C SER A 198 19.62 6.43 9.39
N TYR A 199 18.93 7.53 9.13
CA TYR A 199 19.46 8.61 8.29
C TYR A 199 20.58 9.36 9.02
N LEU A 200 21.76 9.45 8.41
CA LEU A 200 22.98 10.02 9.00
C LEU A 200 23.29 11.45 8.47
N GLY A 201 22.37 12.04 7.70
CA GLY A 201 22.55 13.30 6.99
C GLY A 201 22.94 13.09 5.52
N SER A 202 23.06 14.16 4.73
CA SER A 202 23.32 14.03 3.27
C SER A 202 24.76 13.72 2.88
N ALA A 203 25.68 13.54 3.84
CA ALA A 203 27.09 13.32 3.55
C ALA A 203 27.40 11.83 3.38
N GLN A 204 27.76 11.40 2.16
CA GLN A 204 28.13 10.02 1.84
C GLN A 204 29.19 9.43 2.78
N SER A 205 30.19 10.20 3.20
CA SER A 205 31.23 9.74 4.13
C SER A 205 30.70 9.25 5.49
N ALA A 206 29.46 9.60 5.85
CA ALA A 206 28.80 9.09 7.06
C ALA A 206 28.33 7.64 6.90
N TYR A 207 28.11 7.17 5.66
CA TYR A 207 27.56 5.85 5.33
C TYR A 207 28.65 4.85 4.94
N GLU A 208 29.77 5.29 4.37
CA GLU A 208 30.85 4.41 3.87
C GLU A 208 31.49 3.51 4.98
N ASN A 209 31.35 3.87 6.26
CA ASN A 209 31.81 3.04 7.40
C ASN A 209 30.72 2.14 8.00
N VAL A 210 29.52 2.17 7.44
CA VAL A 210 28.31 1.48 7.93
C VAL A 210 27.74 0.53 6.87
N TYR A 211 27.87 0.90 5.60
CA TYR A 211 27.40 0.14 4.44
C TYR A 211 28.56 -0.01 3.45
N LEU A 212 29.03 -1.24 3.25
CA LEU A 212 30.12 -1.54 2.34
C LEU A 212 29.60 -1.85 0.96
N LEU A 213 29.90 -0.98 -0.01
CA LEU A 213 29.55 -1.19 -1.41
C LEU A 213 30.35 -2.38 -1.98
N LYS A 214 29.65 -3.35 -2.59
CA LYS A 214 30.18 -4.63 -3.13
C LYS A 214 30.06 -4.78 -4.65
N THR A 215 29.36 -3.87 -5.29
CA THR A 215 29.25 -3.73 -6.75
C THR A 215 29.47 -2.27 -7.10
N ASN A 216 29.91 -1.97 -8.32
CA ASN A 216 30.15 -0.58 -8.76
C ASN A 216 31.09 0.23 -7.84
N GLU A 217 32.04 -0.43 -7.19
CA GLU A 217 32.98 0.17 -6.23
C GLU A 217 33.77 1.36 -6.83
N SER A 218 33.99 1.35 -8.16
CA SER A 218 34.68 2.44 -8.83
C SER A 218 33.83 3.70 -9.00
N GLN A 219 32.51 3.54 -9.14
CA GLN A 219 31.54 4.61 -9.20
C GLN A 219 31.34 5.20 -7.81
N ASN A 220 31.34 4.34 -6.78
CA ASN A 220 31.26 4.72 -5.36
C ASN A 220 30.08 5.67 -5.10
N ASP A 221 28.90 5.34 -5.62
CA ASP A 221 27.71 6.18 -5.53
C ASP A 221 26.77 5.67 -4.44
N PHE A 222 26.51 6.50 -3.43
CA PHE A 222 25.61 6.19 -2.32
C PHE A 222 24.31 7.03 -2.39
N SER A 223 24.07 7.81 -3.45
CA SER A 223 22.94 8.75 -3.47
C SER A 223 21.60 8.06 -3.28
N GLY A 224 21.37 6.92 -3.94
CA GLY A 224 20.15 6.12 -3.79
C GLY A 224 19.94 5.62 -2.37
N LEU A 225 21.00 5.13 -1.71
CA LEU A 225 20.93 4.69 -0.31
C LEU A 225 20.61 5.86 0.63
N ILE A 226 21.20 7.03 0.40
CA ILE A 226 20.96 8.23 1.21
C ILE A 226 19.51 8.69 1.05
N GLU A 227 18.98 8.70 -0.18
CA GLU A 227 17.59 9.05 -0.48
C GLU A 227 16.61 8.07 0.17
N PHE A 228 16.85 6.76 0.03
CA PHE A 228 16.05 5.73 0.68
C PHE A 228 15.99 5.92 2.20
N LEU A 229 17.15 6.14 2.85
CA LEU A 229 17.20 6.33 4.29
C LEU A 229 16.57 7.68 4.71
N ASP A 230 16.68 8.72 3.90
CA ASP A 230 16.01 10.01 4.15
C ASP A 230 14.49 9.84 4.13
N ILE A 231 13.95 9.27 3.05
CA ILE A 231 12.51 9.02 2.89
C ILE A 231 12.00 8.15 4.03
N LEU A 232 12.68 7.05 4.34
CA LEU A 232 12.28 6.15 5.43
C LEU A 232 12.20 6.87 6.79
N ASN A 233 13.19 7.69 7.13
CA ASN A 233 13.30 8.27 8.45
C ASN A 233 12.46 9.56 8.58
N ASN A 234 12.42 10.38 7.54
CA ASN A 234 11.91 11.75 7.60
C ASN A 234 10.52 11.93 6.96
N THR A 235 9.98 10.93 6.26
CA THR A 235 8.58 10.95 5.81
C THR A 235 7.63 10.62 6.96
N SER A 236 6.49 11.31 7.05
CA SER A 236 5.45 10.97 8.03
C SER A 236 4.83 9.61 7.73
N THR A 237 4.16 8.99 8.70
CA THR A 237 3.55 7.66 8.50
C THR A 237 2.46 7.64 7.44
N ASP A 238 1.75 8.76 7.28
CA ASP A 238 0.59 8.89 6.39
C ASP A 238 1.02 9.09 4.93
N GLU A 239 2.17 9.75 4.71
CA GLU A 239 2.78 9.89 3.38
C GLU A 239 3.74 8.75 3.02
N LEU A 240 4.07 7.88 3.99
CA LEU A 240 5.13 6.89 3.84
C LEU A 240 4.87 5.93 2.67
N PRO A 241 3.67 5.32 2.49
CA PRO A 241 3.41 4.43 1.36
C PRO A 241 3.70 5.07 0.01
N ALA A 242 3.16 6.27 -0.22
CA ALA A 242 3.31 7.00 -1.47
C ALA A 242 4.77 7.36 -1.81
N LYS A 243 5.63 7.54 -0.80
CA LYS A 243 7.05 7.90 -1.01
C LYS A 243 8.00 6.72 -0.93
N LEU A 244 7.70 5.70 -0.14
CA LEU A 244 8.56 4.55 0.11
C LEU A 244 8.37 3.47 -0.94
N ASP A 245 7.13 3.13 -1.32
CA ASP A 245 6.84 2.04 -2.26
C ASP A 245 7.49 2.21 -3.66
N PRO A 246 7.64 3.42 -4.22
CA PRO A 246 8.33 3.61 -5.50
C PRO A 246 9.82 3.32 -5.47
N ILE A 247 10.46 3.35 -4.29
CA ILE A 247 11.92 3.21 -4.13
C ILE A 247 12.32 2.05 -3.21
N CYS A 248 11.36 1.30 -2.68
CA CYS A 248 11.59 0.19 -1.76
C CYS A 248 10.63 -0.94 -2.08
N ASP A 249 11.15 -2.16 -2.16
CA ASP A 249 10.33 -3.37 -2.25
C ASP A 249 9.85 -3.74 -0.84
N VAL A 250 8.86 -3.00 -0.33
CA VAL A 250 8.40 -3.13 1.07
C VAL A 250 7.88 -4.55 1.36
N GLU A 251 7.26 -5.21 0.37
CA GLU A 251 6.83 -6.61 0.50
C GLU A 251 8.02 -7.54 0.80
N ASN A 252 9.10 -7.43 0.03
CA ASN A 252 10.32 -8.19 0.24
C ASN A 252 10.90 -7.99 1.65
N TRP A 253 10.95 -6.73 2.11
CA TRP A 253 11.40 -6.41 3.46
C TRP A 253 10.51 -7.05 4.54
N LEU A 254 9.20 -6.86 4.46
CA LEU A 254 8.25 -7.36 5.46
C LEU A 254 8.28 -8.90 5.55
N TYR A 255 8.46 -9.62 4.44
CA TYR A 255 8.69 -11.06 4.46
C TYR A 255 9.98 -11.43 5.19
N GLY A 256 11.09 -10.76 4.87
CA GLY A 256 12.36 -11.08 5.52
C GLY A 256 12.32 -10.83 7.04
N LEU A 257 11.59 -9.80 7.46
CA LEU A 257 11.32 -9.52 8.86
C LEU A 257 10.43 -10.59 9.50
N ALA A 258 9.38 -11.03 8.80
CA ALA A 258 8.48 -12.07 9.28
C ALA A 258 9.24 -13.40 9.46
N VAL A 259 10.14 -13.77 8.55
CA VAL A 259 11.00 -14.95 8.68
C VAL A 259 11.93 -14.83 9.89
N ASN A 260 12.68 -13.73 10.04
CA ASN A 260 13.55 -13.54 11.22
C ASN A 260 12.77 -13.56 12.53
N ASN A 261 11.57 -12.97 12.58
CA ASN A 261 10.73 -13.00 13.76
C ASN A 261 10.17 -14.40 14.02
N LEU A 262 9.76 -15.13 12.97
CA LEU A 262 9.27 -16.50 13.05
C LEU A 262 10.30 -17.42 13.70
N VAL A 263 11.54 -17.40 13.20
CA VAL A 263 12.63 -18.21 13.77
C VAL A 263 13.31 -17.54 14.96
N THR A 264 12.87 -16.36 15.39
CA THR A 264 13.49 -15.62 16.48
C THR A 264 15.00 -15.45 16.27
N ASN A 265 15.39 -15.03 15.07
CA ASN A 265 16.77 -14.66 14.74
C ASN A 265 17.02 -13.20 15.12
N LEU A 266 17.65 -12.99 16.28
CA LEU A 266 17.97 -11.65 16.77
C LEU A 266 19.41 -11.21 16.44
N ASP A 267 20.17 -12.02 15.70
CA ASP A 267 21.44 -11.60 15.10
C ASP A 267 21.21 -10.87 13.76
N SER A 268 19.95 -10.69 13.37
CA SER A 268 19.52 -9.95 12.19
C SER A 268 19.23 -8.47 12.46
N TYR A 269 18.72 -7.77 11.43
CA TYR A 269 18.16 -6.42 11.56
C TYR A 269 17.17 -6.28 12.73
N LEU A 270 16.34 -7.31 12.97
CA LEU A 270 15.34 -7.34 14.04
C LEU A 270 15.96 -7.14 15.43
N GLY A 271 17.16 -7.68 15.66
CA GLY A 271 17.81 -7.66 16.96
C GLY A 271 19.03 -6.74 17.00
N VAL A 272 20.19 -7.15 16.48
CA VAL A 272 21.44 -6.35 16.53
C VAL A 272 21.51 -5.23 15.49
N GLY A 273 20.69 -5.30 14.43
CA GLY A 273 20.71 -4.29 13.37
C GLY A 273 21.82 -4.52 12.35
N ALA A 274 22.16 -5.78 12.07
CA ALA A 274 23.22 -6.21 11.14
C ALA A 274 22.82 -7.52 10.44
N GLU A 275 23.78 -8.15 9.75
CA GLU A 275 23.62 -9.44 9.04
C GLU A 275 22.60 -9.39 7.89
N TYR A 276 22.76 -8.39 7.01
CA TYR A 276 21.98 -8.27 5.78
C TYR A 276 22.73 -7.49 4.69
N TYR A 277 22.19 -7.54 3.49
CA TYR A 277 22.59 -6.70 2.36
C TYR A 277 21.39 -5.87 1.89
N LEU A 278 21.70 -4.73 1.26
CA LEU A 278 20.75 -3.91 0.54
C LEU A 278 21.12 -3.93 -0.94
N TYR A 279 20.15 -4.18 -1.81
CA TYR A 279 20.35 -4.10 -3.25
C TYR A 279 19.45 -3.03 -3.85
N ASP A 280 20.06 -2.03 -4.48
CA ASP A 280 19.39 -1.00 -5.28
C ASP A 280 19.15 -1.57 -6.68
N ARG A 281 17.93 -2.08 -6.94
CA ARG A 281 17.64 -2.88 -8.14
C ARG A 281 17.46 -1.98 -9.36
N ASP A 282 18.25 -2.21 -10.41
CA ASP A 282 18.26 -1.33 -11.59
C ASP A 282 16.99 -1.44 -12.45
N SER A 283 16.33 -2.61 -12.44
CA SER A 283 15.12 -2.82 -13.25
C SER A 283 13.95 -1.93 -12.87
N ASP A 284 13.88 -1.47 -11.62
CA ASP A 284 12.78 -0.62 -11.14
C ASP A 284 13.16 0.44 -10.10
N GLY A 285 14.43 0.57 -9.74
CA GLY A 285 14.94 1.55 -8.78
C GLY A 285 14.52 1.28 -7.33
N ARG A 286 14.10 0.05 -7.00
CA ARG A 286 13.63 -0.30 -5.65
C ARG A 286 14.70 -1.00 -4.84
N PHE A 287 14.88 -0.56 -3.59
CA PHE A 287 15.72 -1.21 -2.60
C PHE A 287 15.11 -2.53 -2.11
N VAL A 288 15.91 -3.60 -2.19
CA VAL A 288 15.57 -4.96 -1.77
C VAL A 288 16.46 -5.37 -0.59
N HIS A 289 15.88 -6.08 0.37
CA HIS A 289 16.59 -6.64 1.52
C HIS A 289 16.99 -8.10 1.24
N ILE A 290 18.28 -8.40 1.34
CA ILE A 290 18.80 -9.76 1.23
C ILE A 290 19.36 -10.16 2.58
N GLN A 291 18.77 -11.16 3.22
CA GLN A 291 19.21 -11.58 4.54
C GLN A 291 20.58 -12.28 4.49
N TRP A 292 21.30 -12.28 5.61
CA TRP A 292 22.60 -12.95 5.72
C TRP A 292 22.79 -13.58 7.11
N ASP A 293 23.69 -14.56 7.18
CA ASP A 293 24.15 -15.26 8.40
C ASP A 293 23.03 -15.76 9.36
N HIS A 294 22.34 -16.84 8.98
CA HIS A 294 21.22 -17.38 9.77
C HIS A 294 21.60 -18.44 10.82
N ASN A 295 22.86 -18.51 11.22
CA ASN A 295 23.33 -19.50 12.19
C ASN A 295 22.71 -19.33 13.60
N GLU A 296 22.36 -18.10 14.00
CA GLU A 296 21.72 -17.77 15.29
C GLU A 296 20.18 -17.73 15.22
N SER A 297 19.61 -18.68 14.48
CA SER A 297 18.15 -18.84 14.30
C SER A 297 17.53 -19.89 15.23
N PHE A 298 16.20 -19.95 15.23
CA PHE A 298 15.36 -20.82 16.08
C PHE A 298 15.61 -20.58 17.57
N GLY A 299 15.69 -19.29 17.95
CA GLY A 299 15.84 -18.82 19.32
C GLY A 299 17.20 -19.05 19.95
N ILE A 300 18.23 -19.34 19.16
CA ILE A 300 19.61 -19.50 19.62
C ILE A 300 20.28 -18.15 19.72
N THR A 301 20.98 -17.89 20.83
CA THR A 301 21.95 -16.79 20.92
C THR A 301 23.26 -17.29 21.54
N GLY A 302 24.34 -17.12 20.78
CA GLY A 302 25.62 -17.81 20.95
C GLY A 302 26.60 -17.16 21.92
N ASP A 303 26.48 -15.86 22.12
CA ASP A 303 27.24 -15.09 23.10
C ASP A 303 26.37 -14.60 24.27
N GLY A 304 25.09 -14.99 24.27
CA GLY A 304 24.09 -14.56 25.24
C GLY A 304 23.47 -13.21 24.92
N THR A 305 23.67 -12.65 23.72
CA THR A 305 23.15 -11.36 23.32
C THR A 305 22.52 -11.39 21.91
N PRO A 306 21.28 -10.90 21.75
CA PRO A 306 20.33 -10.54 22.80
C PRO A 306 19.68 -11.77 23.45
N SER A 307 19.72 -11.87 24.78
CA SER A 307 18.95 -12.91 25.48
C SER A 307 17.49 -12.48 25.66
N ILE A 308 16.56 -13.32 25.21
CA ILE A 308 15.14 -13.17 25.50
C ILE A 308 14.67 -14.30 26.42
N ALA A 309 13.83 -13.95 27.40
CA ALA A 309 13.40 -14.88 28.44
C ALA A 309 12.60 -16.06 27.87
N ASN A 310 11.82 -15.83 26.81
CA ASN A 310 11.04 -16.85 26.13
C ASN A 310 11.09 -16.66 24.60
N PRO A 311 12.00 -17.35 23.89
CA PRO A 311 12.13 -17.19 22.44
C PRO A 311 10.99 -17.78 21.62
N PHE A 312 10.12 -18.58 22.23
CA PHE A 312 8.93 -19.10 21.55
C PHE A 312 7.81 -18.05 21.45
N ALA A 313 7.81 -17.06 22.34
CA ALA A 313 6.76 -16.05 22.46
C ALA A 313 7.29 -14.63 22.12
N LEU A 314 8.18 -14.54 21.13
CA LEU A 314 8.61 -13.24 20.60
C LEU A 314 7.41 -12.56 19.91
N ASP A 315 7.08 -11.35 20.34
CA ASP A 315 6.01 -10.54 19.75
C ASP A 315 6.27 -10.34 18.24
N PRO A 316 5.28 -10.56 17.34
CA PRO A 316 5.42 -10.25 15.93
C PRO A 316 5.87 -8.81 15.65
N PHE A 317 5.54 -7.87 16.53
CA PHE A 317 5.92 -6.45 16.46
C PHE A 317 7.06 -6.09 17.44
N TYR A 318 7.96 -7.04 17.71
CA TYR A 318 9.07 -6.85 18.65
C TYR A 318 9.99 -5.67 18.28
N LEU A 319 10.01 -4.61 19.09
CA LEU A 319 11.07 -3.61 19.06
C LEU A 319 12.14 -3.91 20.14
N PRO A 320 13.44 -3.75 19.83
CA PRO A 320 14.48 -3.83 20.86
C PRO A 320 14.28 -2.71 21.90
N THR A 321 14.38 -3.07 23.18
CA THR A 321 14.27 -2.12 24.31
C THR A 321 15.58 -2.05 25.07
N SER A 322 15.83 -0.92 25.73
CA SER A 322 17.05 -0.67 26.52
C SER A 322 17.16 -1.53 27.80
N SER A 323 16.13 -2.30 28.16
CA SER A 323 16.01 -3.03 29.44
C SER A 323 16.07 -4.56 29.34
N GLY A 324 16.27 -5.12 28.14
CA GLY A 324 16.50 -6.57 27.95
C GLY A 324 17.86 -7.01 28.50
N GLY A 325 17.86 -7.82 29.56
CA GLY A 325 19.07 -8.27 30.25
C GLY A 325 20.15 -8.82 29.31
N GLY A 326 21.33 -8.20 29.37
CA GLY A 326 22.52 -8.59 28.61
C GLY A 326 22.43 -8.29 27.11
N ARG A 327 22.60 -7.00 26.75
CA ARG A 327 22.54 -6.35 25.41
C ARG A 327 21.32 -6.71 24.54
N PRO A 328 20.46 -5.74 24.24
CA PRO A 328 20.59 -5.03 22.95
C PRO A 328 21.34 -3.72 23.21
N GLY A 329 22.65 -3.71 22.98
CA GLY A 329 23.52 -2.61 23.46
C GLY A 329 24.00 -2.75 24.92
N GLY A 330 25.27 -2.56 25.17
CA GLY A 330 26.04 -2.88 26.39
C GLY A 330 27.53 -2.95 26.06
N GLY A 331 28.16 -1.85 25.68
CA GLY A 331 27.84 -0.46 25.99
C GLY A 331 26.60 0.15 25.34
N GLY A 332 25.94 1.03 26.08
CA GLY A 332 24.69 1.71 25.70
C GLY A 332 24.67 2.13 24.23
N GLY A 333 23.90 1.38 23.44
CA GLY A 333 23.82 1.49 21.99
C GLY A 333 22.41 1.81 21.53
N ASN A 334 22.31 2.21 20.26
CA ASN A 334 21.11 2.71 19.59
C ASN A 334 20.05 1.60 19.40
N THR A 335 18.87 1.75 20.00
CA THR A 335 17.73 0.84 19.82
C THR A 335 16.88 1.19 18.60
N ALA A 336 17.18 2.27 17.88
CA ALA A 336 16.37 2.71 16.75
C ALA A 336 16.31 1.64 15.67
N ARG A 337 15.10 1.33 15.23
CA ARG A 337 14.80 0.46 14.08
C ARG A 337 13.82 1.21 13.17
N PRO A 338 14.27 2.23 12.44
CA PRO A 338 13.39 3.13 11.69
C PRO A 338 12.44 2.38 10.75
N PHE A 339 12.92 1.33 10.07
CA PHE A 339 12.04 0.53 9.21
C PHE A 339 10.92 -0.11 10.00
N LEU A 340 11.24 -0.84 11.08
CA LEU A 340 10.22 -1.47 11.94
C LEU A 340 9.27 -0.45 12.56
N GLU A 341 9.83 0.61 13.15
CA GLU A 341 9.08 1.67 13.82
C GLU A 341 8.08 2.33 12.88
N LYS A 342 8.51 2.66 11.66
CA LYS A 342 7.68 3.29 10.64
C LYS A 342 6.64 2.32 10.09
N THR A 343 7.04 1.12 9.67
CA THR A 343 6.09 0.15 9.09
C THR A 343 5.08 -0.38 10.09
N TRP A 344 5.40 -0.42 11.39
CA TRP A 344 4.44 -0.83 12.41
C TRP A 344 3.49 0.27 12.84
N ALA A 345 3.85 1.53 12.58
CA ALA A 345 3.00 2.69 12.79
C ALA A 345 2.07 2.98 11.59
N THR A 346 2.45 2.56 10.38
CA THR A 346 1.61 2.65 9.16
C THR A 346 0.62 1.47 9.09
N PRO A 347 -0.71 1.70 9.17
CA PRO A 347 -1.72 0.64 9.23
C PRO A 347 -1.67 -0.38 8.07
N GLU A 348 -1.42 0.08 6.86
CA GLU A 348 -1.39 -0.72 5.62
C GLU A 348 -0.26 -1.75 5.70
N TYR A 349 0.95 -1.30 6.02
CA TYR A 349 2.12 -2.17 6.18
C TYR A 349 1.99 -3.10 7.39
N ARG A 350 1.41 -2.61 8.50
CA ARG A 350 1.14 -3.44 9.67
C ARG A 350 0.21 -4.60 9.34
N ARG A 351 -0.84 -4.33 8.56
CA ARG A 351 -1.81 -5.35 8.11
C ARG A 351 -1.18 -6.33 7.12
N LEU A 352 -0.42 -5.81 6.15
CA LEU A 352 0.33 -6.61 5.18
C LEU A 352 1.31 -7.58 5.86
N TYR A 353 2.07 -7.09 6.85
CA TYR A 353 3.00 -7.90 7.63
C TYR A 353 2.31 -9.09 8.33
N LEU A 354 1.14 -8.88 8.92
CA LEU A 354 0.37 -9.96 9.57
C LEU A 354 -0.09 -11.03 8.57
N ARG A 355 -0.54 -10.62 7.38
CA ARG A 355 -0.93 -11.54 6.29
C ARG A 355 0.26 -12.39 5.84
N MET A 356 1.40 -11.77 5.62
CA MET A 356 2.65 -12.46 5.27
C MET A 356 3.08 -13.44 6.35
N PHE A 357 2.98 -13.05 7.63
CA PHE A 357 3.28 -13.94 8.75
C PHE A 357 2.39 -15.18 8.75
N SER A 358 1.07 -15.01 8.55
CA SER A 358 0.13 -16.12 8.49
C SER A 358 0.39 -17.03 7.28
N ARG A 359 0.74 -16.44 6.14
CA ARG A 359 1.12 -17.18 4.93
C ARG A 359 2.31 -18.10 5.19
N ILE A 360 3.37 -17.62 5.84
CA ILE A 360 4.55 -18.45 6.13
C ILE A 360 4.17 -19.65 7.03
N LEU A 361 3.28 -19.44 8.01
CA LEU A 361 2.77 -20.55 8.83
C LEU A 361 2.02 -21.58 7.99
N ARG A 362 1.08 -21.12 7.15
CA ARG A 362 0.27 -21.96 6.28
C ARG A 362 1.09 -22.72 5.24
N GLU A 363 2.16 -22.12 4.72
CA GLU A 363 3.00 -22.69 3.64
C GLU A 363 4.15 -23.57 4.13
N GLY A 364 4.07 -24.01 5.38
CA GLY A 364 4.82 -25.17 5.87
C GLY A 364 5.56 -24.98 7.19
N PHE A 365 5.31 -23.91 7.94
CA PHE A 365 5.81 -23.78 9.31
C PHE A 365 4.80 -24.33 10.33
N ASP A 366 4.52 -25.62 10.26
CA ASP A 366 3.78 -26.38 11.27
C ASP A 366 4.60 -27.59 11.72
N LEU A 367 4.24 -28.22 12.84
CA LEU A 367 5.04 -29.32 13.39
C LEU A 367 5.14 -30.50 12.42
N GLU A 368 4.08 -30.86 11.71
CA GLU A 368 4.08 -32.02 10.81
C GLU A 368 5.01 -31.77 9.63
N THR A 369 4.80 -30.66 8.90
CA THR A 369 5.60 -30.32 7.71
C THR A 369 7.06 -30.12 8.05
N MET A 370 7.36 -29.31 9.07
CA MET A 370 8.74 -29.04 9.47
C MET A 370 9.42 -30.30 10.02
N SER A 371 8.72 -31.14 10.80
CA SER A 371 9.32 -32.38 11.30
C SER A 371 9.70 -33.32 10.17
N ALA A 372 8.86 -33.45 9.14
CA ALA A 372 9.14 -34.28 7.97
C ALA A 372 10.38 -33.77 7.22
N ARG A 373 10.51 -32.44 7.04
CA ARG A 373 11.67 -31.84 6.39
C ARG A 373 12.95 -31.97 7.24
N ILE A 374 12.87 -31.69 8.54
CA ILE A 374 13.96 -31.88 9.51
C ILE A 374 14.46 -33.32 9.47
N ASP A 375 13.56 -34.31 9.51
CA ASP A 375 13.95 -35.72 9.49
C ASP A 375 14.59 -36.10 8.15
N THR A 376 14.10 -35.57 7.04
CA THR A 376 14.67 -35.80 5.70
C THR A 376 16.11 -35.31 5.64
N LEU A 377 16.37 -34.06 6.02
CA LEU A 377 17.71 -33.47 6.03
C LEU A 377 18.62 -34.15 7.05
N ALA A 378 18.13 -34.41 8.26
CA ALA A 378 18.90 -35.10 9.29
C ALA A 378 19.31 -36.50 8.83
N ASN A 379 18.40 -37.27 8.20
CA ASN A 379 18.71 -38.58 7.65
C ASN A 379 19.75 -38.50 6.52
N LEU A 380 19.68 -37.46 5.69
CA LEU A 380 20.63 -37.24 4.60
C LEU A 380 22.05 -37.03 5.12
N ILE A 381 22.23 -36.25 6.19
CA ILE A 381 23.57 -35.86 6.67
C ILE A 381 24.10 -36.67 7.85
N ARG A 382 23.29 -37.53 8.48
CA ARG A 382 23.64 -38.18 9.77
C ARG A 382 24.97 -38.92 9.72
N ASP A 383 25.21 -39.71 8.68
CA ASP A 383 26.44 -40.49 8.55
C ASP A 383 27.67 -39.57 8.40
N ASP A 384 27.53 -38.46 7.67
CA ASP A 384 28.59 -37.47 7.48
C ASP A 384 28.87 -36.67 8.75
N VAL A 385 27.83 -36.30 9.50
CA VAL A 385 27.95 -35.73 10.84
C VAL A 385 28.69 -36.71 11.74
N TYR A 386 28.32 -37.99 11.76
CA TYR A 386 28.94 -38.97 12.64
C TYR A 386 30.42 -39.21 12.31
N ALA A 387 30.75 -39.22 11.02
CA ALA A 387 32.10 -39.36 10.52
C ALA A 387 32.97 -38.11 10.71
N ASP A 388 32.37 -36.93 10.86
CA ASP A 388 33.10 -35.66 10.96
C ASP A 388 34.05 -35.66 12.17
N PRO A 389 35.38 -35.62 11.95
CA PRO A 389 36.37 -35.66 13.02
C PRO A 389 36.52 -34.31 13.75
N ASN A 390 36.02 -33.23 13.15
CA ASN A 390 36.24 -31.85 13.58
C ASN A 390 34.94 -31.16 14.04
N LYS A 391 33.78 -31.85 14.05
CA LYS A 391 32.51 -31.26 14.50
C LYS A 391 32.56 -30.78 15.95
N PRO A 392 31.92 -29.64 16.27
CA PRO A 392 31.95 -29.06 17.61
C PRO A 392 31.04 -29.78 18.61
N TYR A 393 30.08 -30.58 18.15
CA TYR A 393 29.09 -31.27 18.98
C TYR A 393 29.15 -32.79 18.81
N THR A 394 28.77 -33.52 19.86
CA THR A 394 28.71 -34.98 19.83
C THR A 394 27.51 -35.48 19.01
N ASN A 395 27.57 -36.73 18.50
CA ASN A 395 26.44 -37.37 17.81
C ASN A 395 25.16 -37.38 18.66
N GLN A 396 25.30 -37.54 19.98
CA GLN A 396 24.15 -37.49 20.89
C GLN A 396 23.53 -36.09 20.97
N GLN A 397 24.36 -35.03 20.94
CA GLN A 397 23.87 -33.65 20.91
C GLN A 397 23.18 -33.33 19.59
N PHE A 398 23.69 -33.84 18.45
CA PHE A 398 23.01 -33.77 17.16
C PHE A 398 21.59 -34.37 17.26
N GLU A 399 21.45 -35.62 17.72
CA GLU A 399 20.13 -36.27 17.83
C GLU A 399 19.20 -35.56 18.83
N THR A 400 19.77 -35.03 19.91
CA THR A 400 18.98 -34.30 20.91
C THR A 400 18.48 -32.97 20.36
N ALA A 401 19.33 -32.21 19.66
CA ALA A 401 19.01 -30.89 19.11
C ALA A 401 17.95 -30.92 18.01
N LEU A 402 17.71 -32.07 17.37
CA LEU A 402 16.56 -32.24 16.47
C LEU A 402 15.23 -32.20 17.23
N GLN A 403 15.20 -32.66 18.48
CA GLN A 403 13.97 -32.93 19.23
C GLN A 403 13.73 -31.92 20.36
N THR A 404 14.72 -31.74 21.25
CA THR A 404 14.56 -31.02 22.52
C THR A 404 15.78 -30.16 22.85
N ARG A 405 15.61 -29.24 23.81
CA ARG A 405 16.67 -28.36 24.29
C ARG A 405 17.90 -29.13 24.79
N LEU A 406 19.09 -28.68 24.36
CA LEU A 406 20.36 -29.14 24.93
C LEU A 406 20.61 -28.54 26.32
N SER A 407 21.06 -29.36 27.26
CA SER A 407 21.48 -28.91 28.58
C SER A 407 22.91 -28.34 28.55
N GLY A 408 23.13 -27.14 29.11
CA GLY A 408 24.46 -26.50 29.13
C GLY A 408 24.44 -24.97 29.22
N ASN A 409 25.57 -24.33 28.89
CA ASN A 409 25.79 -22.88 28.97
C ASN A 409 25.19 -22.07 27.80
N SER A 410 24.71 -22.73 26.73
CA SER A 410 24.09 -22.07 25.56
C SER A 410 22.61 -22.47 25.48
N ASN A 411 21.73 -21.50 25.21
CA ASN A 411 20.29 -21.73 25.07
C ASN A 411 19.95 -22.32 23.69
N ILE A 412 20.35 -23.57 23.44
CA ILE A 412 20.05 -24.25 22.18
C ILE A 412 18.78 -25.09 22.32
N TYR A 413 17.70 -24.63 21.69
CA TYR A 413 16.39 -25.30 21.69
C TYR A 413 16.30 -26.37 20.60
N GLY A 414 15.55 -27.43 20.87
CA GLY A 414 15.31 -28.47 19.86
C GLY A 414 14.57 -27.89 18.66
N LEU A 415 14.92 -28.26 17.43
CA LEU A 415 14.26 -27.75 16.22
C LEU A 415 12.75 -28.03 16.23
N LYS A 416 12.35 -29.29 16.43
CA LYS A 416 10.93 -29.67 16.47
C LYS A 416 10.19 -29.06 17.66
N GLN A 417 10.85 -28.98 18.82
CA GLN A 417 10.31 -28.27 19.97
C GLN A 417 10.04 -26.79 19.64
N PHE A 418 11.02 -26.10 19.06
CA PHE A 418 10.88 -24.69 18.73
C PHE A 418 9.74 -24.46 17.75
N VAL A 419 9.68 -25.23 16.66
CA VAL A 419 8.58 -25.11 15.68
C VAL A 419 7.22 -25.28 16.35
N GLN A 420 7.05 -26.32 17.17
CA GLN A 420 5.78 -26.58 17.85
C GLN A 420 5.38 -25.42 18.77
N GLU A 421 6.28 -24.98 19.64
CA GLU A 421 5.98 -23.93 20.62
C GLU A 421 5.76 -22.58 19.94
N ARG A 422 6.52 -22.29 18.88
CA ARG A 422 6.38 -21.06 18.09
C ARG A 422 5.06 -21.01 17.33
N TYR A 423 4.67 -22.11 16.69
CA TYR A 423 3.36 -22.23 16.05
C TYR A 423 2.20 -22.10 17.05
N ASN A 424 2.31 -22.74 18.23
CA ASN A 424 1.30 -22.65 19.29
C ASN A 424 1.12 -21.24 19.84
N TYR A 425 2.17 -20.42 19.82
CA TYR A 425 2.09 -19.02 20.19
C TYR A 425 1.48 -18.17 19.06
N LEU A 426 1.97 -18.33 17.83
CA LEU A 426 1.62 -17.44 16.73
C LEU A 426 0.24 -17.69 16.12
N ARG A 427 -0.16 -18.96 15.91
CA ARG A 427 -1.42 -19.27 15.23
C ARG A 427 -2.64 -18.65 15.95
N PRO A 428 -2.83 -18.84 17.28
CA PRO A 428 -3.92 -18.18 17.99
C PRO A 428 -3.78 -16.65 18.07
N TYR A 429 -2.54 -16.14 18.11
CA TYR A 429 -2.29 -14.70 18.12
C TYR A 429 -2.77 -14.04 16.81
N LEU A 430 -2.41 -14.64 15.66
CA LEU A 430 -2.81 -14.17 14.34
C LEU A 430 -4.31 -14.33 14.10
N ASP A 431 -4.92 -15.45 14.55
CA ASP A 431 -6.37 -15.67 14.48
C ASP A 431 -7.16 -14.58 15.22
N ALA A 432 -6.65 -14.12 16.36
CA ALA A 432 -7.30 -13.08 17.15
C ALA A 432 -7.21 -11.67 16.51
N LEU A 433 -6.40 -11.50 15.46
CA LEU A 433 -6.19 -10.24 14.75
C LEU A 433 -6.89 -10.20 13.38
N ALA A 434 -7.62 -11.25 13.00
CA ALA A 434 -8.37 -11.28 11.76
C ALA A 434 -9.51 -10.25 11.79
N GLU A 435 -9.64 -9.45 10.73
CA GLU A 435 -10.65 -8.39 10.62
C GLU A 435 -11.39 -8.47 9.28
N PRO A 436 -12.65 -7.96 9.17
CA PRO A 436 -13.42 -8.08 7.93
C PRO A 436 -12.70 -7.54 6.68
N SER A 437 -11.87 -6.50 6.81
CA SER A 437 -11.03 -5.92 5.76
C SER A 437 -9.94 -6.86 5.21
N ASP A 438 -9.77 -8.03 5.82
CA ASP A 438 -8.90 -9.07 5.29
C ASP A 438 -9.52 -9.79 4.10
N ILE A 439 -10.84 -9.92 4.02
CA ILE A 439 -11.47 -10.51 2.84
C ILE A 439 -11.32 -9.55 1.65
N ARG A 440 -10.75 -10.06 0.56
CA ARG A 440 -10.49 -9.29 -0.67
C ARG A 440 -11.23 -9.88 -1.86
N LEU A 441 -11.61 -9.04 -2.81
CA LEU A 441 -11.90 -9.44 -4.18
C LEU A 441 -10.59 -9.97 -4.80
N ASN A 442 -10.58 -11.11 -5.47
CA ASN A 442 -9.32 -11.77 -5.91
C ASN A 442 -9.22 -12.02 -7.42
N GLU A 443 -10.31 -12.51 -8.02
CA GLU A 443 -10.37 -12.80 -9.45
C GLU A 443 -11.81 -12.60 -9.94
N LEU A 444 -12.01 -12.09 -11.15
CA LEU A 444 -13.31 -12.08 -11.80
C LEU A 444 -13.26 -12.44 -13.26
N VAL A 445 -14.38 -12.97 -13.75
CA VAL A 445 -14.61 -13.27 -15.16
C VAL A 445 -16.00 -12.81 -15.55
N THR A 446 -16.09 -12.00 -16.61
CA THR A 446 -17.37 -11.49 -17.13
C THR A 446 -17.93 -12.36 -18.27
N SER A 447 -17.07 -13.08 -18.97
CA SER A 447 -17.44 -14.01 -20.05
C SER A 447 -16.65 -15.33 -19.91
N ASN A 448 -17.19 -16.23 -19.09
CA ASN A 448 -16.50 -17.41 -18.58
C ASN A 448 -16.07 -18.41 -19.66
N SER A 449 -16.84 -18.56 -20.74
CA SER A 449 -16.47 -19.44 -21.87
C SER A 449 -16.11 -20.88 -21.48
N GLY A 450 -16.64 -21.35 -20.35
CA GLY A 450 -16.41 -22.69 -19.79
C GLY A 450 -15.11 -22.85 -19.00
N ALA A 451 -14.46 -21.78 -18.56
CA ALA A 451 -13.27 -21.85 -17.70
C ALA A 451 -13.59 -22.40 -16.30
N ALA A 452 -14.75 -22.05 -15.76
CA ALA A 452 -15.37 -22.64 -14.58
C ALA A 452 -16.84 -23.00 -14.90
N LEU A 453 -17.41 -23.99 -14.21
CA LEU A 453 -18.82 -24.35 -14.34
C LEU A 453 -19.47 -24.32 -12.95
N ASP A 454 -20.71 -23.84 -12.89
CA ASP A 454 -21.52 -23.87 -11.67
C ASP A 454 -22.11 -25.26 -11.40
N GLU A 455 -22.95 -25.32 -10.37
CA GLU A 455 -23.66 -26.52 -9.95
C GLU A 455 -24.71 -27.02 -10.97
N ALA A 456 -25.20 -26.14 -11.86
CA ALA A 456 -26.09 -26.48 -12.97
C ALA A 456 -25.33 -26.96 -14.22
N GLY A 457 -24.01 -26.72 -14.27
CA GLY A 457 -23.12 -27.02 -15.39
C GLY A 457 -23.04 -25.89 -16.41
N ASP A 458 -23.49 -24.69 -16.04
CA ASP A 458 -23.48 -23.49 -16.86
C ASP A 458 -22.21 -22.67 -16.63
N ALA A 459 -21.88 -21.85 -17.63
CA ALA A 459 -20.62 -21.11 -17.70
C ALA A 459 -20.89 -19.63 -17.45
N ASP A 460 -21.22 -19.30 -16.21
CA ASP A 460 -21.65 -17.96 -15.82
C ASP A 460 -20.52 -17.04 -15.35
N PRO A 461 -20.72 -15.71 -15.36
CA PRO A 461 -19.78 -14.76 -14.79
C PRO A 461 -19.64 -14.99 -13.30
N TRP A 462 -18.45 -14.73 -12.76
CA TRP A 462 -18.18 -14.93 -11.34
C TRP A 462 -17.13 -13.96 -10.81
N ILE A 463 -17.15 -13.80 -9.49
CA ILE A 463 -16.13 -13.13 -8.68
C ILE A 463 -15.62 -14.13 -7.65
N GLU A 464 -14.37 -14.02 -7.27
CA GLU A 464 -13.78 -14.78 -6.20
C GLU A 464 -13.41 -13.86 -5.03
N LEU A 465 -13.78 -14.28 -3.82
CA LEU A 465 -13.26 -13.72 -2.58
C LEU A 465 -12.08 -14.56 -2.10
N TYR A 466 -11.05 -13.90 -1.57
CA TYR A 466 -9.89 -14.53 -0.96
C TYR A 466 -9.69 -14.01 0.46
N ASN A 467 -9.36 -14.91 1.39
CA ASN A 467 -8.87 -14.55 2.71
C ASN A 467 -7.32 -14.68 2.76
N PRO A 468 -6.53 -13.61 2.57
CA PRO A 468 -5.08 -13.64 2.72
C PRO A 468 -4.61 -13.90 4.17
N GLY A 469 -5.50 -13.79 5.15
CA GLY A 469 -5.19 -13.84 6.58
C GLY A 469 -5.27 -12.46 7.25
N PRO A 470 -4.86 -12.32 8.51
CA PRO A 470 -4.00 -13.24 9.23
C PRO A 470 -4.72 -14.41 9.89
N GLY A 471 -6.03 -14.58 9.78
CA GLY A 471 -6.74 -15.68 10.42
C GLY A 471 -8.09 -16.01 9.79
N THR A 472 -8.81 -16.92 10.44
CA THR A 472 -10.12 -17.40 9.96
C THR A 472 -11.23 -16.37 10.21
N LEU A 473 -12.08 -16.12 9.20
CA LEU A 473 -13.20 -15.18 9.28
C LEU A 473 -14.51 -15.82 8.86
N THR A 474 -15.63 -15.32 9.41
CA THR A 474 -16.97 -15.69 8.96
C THR A 474 -17.59 -14.52 8.22
N LEU A 475 -18.08 -14.76 7.00
CA LEU A 475 -18.62 -13.75 6.08
C LEU A 475 -20.03 -13.22 6.48
N SER A 476 -20.37 -13.26 7.76
CA SER A 476 -21.64 -12.71 8.24
C SER A 476 -21.65 -11.19 8.06
N GLY A 477 -22.67 -10.66 7.37
CA GLY A 477 -22.82 -9.23 7.14
C GLY A 477 -21.99 -8.67 5.96
N PHE A 478 -21.42 -9.55 5.14
CA PHE A 478 -20.77 -9.15 3.89
C PHE A 478 -21.79 -9.00 2.76
N THR A 479 -21.61 -8.00 1.91
CA THR A 479 -22.44 -7.75 0.72
C THR A 479 -21.59 -7.43 -0.50
N LEU A 480 -22.11 -7.77 -1.68
CA LEU A 480 -21.55 -7.39 -2.98
C LEU A 480 -22.53 -6.48 -3.71
N SER A 481 -21.96 -5.52 -4.46
CA SER A 481 -22.70 -4.65 -5.38
C SER A 481 -21.85 -4.30 -6.59
N ASP A 482 -22.49 -4.10 -7.74
CA ASP A 482 -21.97 -3.44 -8.95
C ASP A 482 -22.37 -1.95 -9.01
N ASP A 483 -23.07 -1.46 -7.98
CA ASP A 483 -23.56 -0.08 -7.85
C ASP A 483 -23.22 0.44 -6.44
N PRO A 484 -22.26 1.37 -6.31
CA PRO A 484 -21.83 1.87 -5.00
C PRO A 484 -22.91 2.65 -4.25
N SER A 485 -23.96 3.12 -4.93
CA SER A 485 -25.13 3.74 -4.29
C SER A 485 -26.04 2.72 -3.59
N ASN A 486 -25.86 1.43 -3.88
CA ASN A 486 -26.60 0.32 -3.27
C ASN A 486 -25.65 -0.67 -2.57
N PRO A 487 -25.06 -0.29 -1.42
CA PRO A 487 -24.07 -1.11 -0.73
C PRO A 487 -24.60 -2.45 -0.21
N SER A 488 -25.92 -2.64 -0.14
CA SER A 488 -26.59 -3.85 0.36
C SER A 488 -27.23 -4.72 -0.73
N LYS A 489 -26.87 -4.50 -2.01
CA LYS A 489 -27.51 -5.12 -3.18
C LYS A 489 -27.63 -6.65 -3.11
N TRP A 490 -26.60 -7.35 -2.68
CA TRP A 490 -26.64 -8.80 -2.46
C TRP A 490 -25.85 -9.22 -1.22
N SER A 491 -26.44 -10.05 -0.37
CA SER A 491 -25.77 -10.60 0.81
C SER A 491 -24.93 -11.83 0.44
N VAL A 492 -23.64 -11.78 0.76
CA VAL A 492 -22.75 -12.93 0.62
C VAL A 492 -23.17 -14.00 1.63
N PRO A 493 -23.24 -15.28 1.25
CA PRO A 493 -23.58 -16.36 2.18
C PRO A 493 -22.65 -16.40 3.39
N ALA A 494 -23.25 -16.51 4.59
CA ALA A 494 -22.50 -16.61 5.83
C ALA A 494 -21.71 -17.93 5.87
N ARG A 495 -20.42 -17.85 5.56
CA ARG A 495 -19.49 -18.98 5.54
C ARG A 495 -18.20 -18.63 6.25
N THR A 496 -17.55 -19.63 6.82
CA THR A 496 -16.23 -19.47 7.43
C THR A 496 -15.16 -19.74 6.37
N LEU A 497 -14.25 -18.79 6.16
CA LEU A 497 -13.07 -18.90 5.31
C LEU A 497 -11.82 -18.87 6.20
N ALA A 498 -11.06 -19.95 6.20
CA ALA A 498 -9.72 -19.96 6.78
C ALA A 498 -8.77 -19.06 5.97
N ASP A 499 -7.65 -18.65 6.56
CA ASP A 499 -6.65 -17.91 5.81
C ASP A 499 -6.05 -18.80 4.72
N GLY A 500 -6.01 -18.29 3.49
CA GLY A 500 -5.60 -19.02 2.29
C GLY A 500 -6.75 -19.62 1.50
N GLU A 501 -8.00 -19.54 1.99
CA GLU A 501 -9.15 -20.07 1.29
C GLU A 501 -9.79 -19.06 0.33
N PHE A 502 -10.37 -19.61 -0.73
CA PHE A 502 -11.05 -18.91 -1.81
C PHE A 502 -12.55 -19.24 -1.80
N LEU A 503 -13.36 -18.30 -2.25
CA LEU A 503 -14.80 -18.46 -2.41
C LEU A 503 -15.25 -17.88 -3.76
N VAL A 504 -15.58 -18.76 -4.70
CA VAL A 504 -16.19 -18.39 -5.98
C VAL A 504 -17.67 -18.11 -5.78
N LEU A 505 -18.16 -16.99 -6.32
CA LEU A 505 -19.55 -16.54 -6.28
C LEU A 505 -20.00 -16.21 -7.70
N TRP A 506 -21.16 -16.71 -8.11
CA TRP A 506 -21.71 -16.53 -9.47
C TRP A 506 -22.49 -15.23 -9.56
N LEU A 507 -22.13 -14.35 -10.49
CA LEU A 507 -22.75 -13.04 -10.69
C LEU A 507 -23.52 -13.07 -12.01
N ASP A 508 -24.68 -13.73 -11.97
CA ASP A 508 -25.50 -14.08 -13.14
C ASP A 508 -26.94 -13.58 -13.08
N ALA A 509 -27.40 -13.07 -11.93
CA ALA A 509 -28.79 -12.72 -11.61
C ALA A 509 -29.74 -13.92 -11.44
N GLU A 510 -29.23 -15.09 -11.09
CA GLU A 510 -29.96 -16.36 -11.04
C GLU A 510 -30.04 -16.94 -9.62
N THR A 511 -30.46 -16.12 -8.65
CA THR A 511 -30.57 -16.50 -7.21
C THR A 511 -31.45 -17.73 -6.93
N ALA A 512 -32.20 -18.22 -7.92
CA ALA A 512 -33.00 -19.44 -7.81
C ALA A 512 -32.15 -20.72 -7.86
N GLU A 513 -30.91 -20.64 -8.36
CA GLU A 513 -30.03 -21.80 -8.55
C GLU A 513 -29.24 -22.17 -7.30
N GLY A 514 -29.00 -21.20 -6.41
CA GLY A 514 -28.39 -21.47 -5.12
C GLY A 514 -27.99 -20.20 -4.37
N GLU A 515 -27.56 -20.37 -3.12
CA GLU A 515 -27.08 -19.25 -2.30
C GLU A 515 -25.79 -18.62 -2.84
N MET A 516 -25.07 -19.32 -3.72
CA MET A 516 -23.83 -18.84 -4.34
C MET A 516 -24.06 -17.93 -5.55
N HIS A 517 -25.31 -17.75 -5.99
CA HIS A 517 -25.70 -16.95 -7.16
C HIS A 517 -26.25 -15.59 -6.74
N ALA A 518 -25.66 -14.52 -7.29
CA ALA A 518 -25.94 -13.15 -6.95
C ALA A 518 -27.24 -12.64 -7.59
N SER A 519 -27.80 -11.56 -7.03
CA SER A 519 -29.01 -10.90 -7.57
C SER A 519 -28.74 -10.02 -8.79
N PHE A 520 -27.50 -9.99 -9.30
CA PHE A 520 -27.07 -9.16 -10.42
C PHE A 520 -26.02 -9.87 -11.27
N ARG A 521 -25.83 -9.37 -12.51
CA ARG A 521 -24.93 -9.95 -13.50
C ARG A 521 -23.78 -9.01 -13.83
N LEU A 522 -22.55 -9.53 -13.90
CA LEU A 522 -21.42 -8.74 -14.38
C LEU A 522 -21.58 -8.37 -15.86
N SER A 523 -21.24 -7.13 -16.19
CA SER A 523 -21.27 -6.62 -17.56
C SER A 523 -20.04 -7.10 -18.34
N ALA A 524 -20.22 -7.63 -19.55
CA ALA A 524 -19.10 -7.97 -20.41
C ALA A 524 -18.38 -6.72 -20.97
N ALA A 525 -19.02 -5.56 -20.94
CA ALA A 525 -18.48 -4.28 -21.42
C ALA A 525 -17.57 -3.58 -20.39
N GLY A 526 -17.44 -4.12 -19.18
CA GLY A 526 -16.75 -3.48 -18.07
C GLY A 526 -17.72 -2.95 -17.01
N GLY A 527 -17.19 -2.55 -15.86
CA GLY A 527 -17.95 -2.07 -14.71
C GLY A 527 -17.11 -2.03 -13.44
N ALA A 528 -17.76 -2.09 -12.29
CA ALA A 528 -17.10 -2.22 -11.00
C ALA A 528 -17.80 -3.26 -10.12
N VAL A 529 -17.06 -3.79 -9.15
CA VAL A 529 -17.58 -4.63 -8.06
C VAL A 529 -17.07 -4.05 -6.75
N HIS A 530 -17.97 -3.91 -5.79
CA HIS A 530 -17.75 -3.36 -4.47
C HIS A 530 -18.08 -4.43 -3.43
N LEU A 531 -17.17 -4.63 -2.48
CA LEU A 531 -17.31 -5.52 -1.34
C LEU A 531 -17.47 -4.68 -0.07
N TYR A 532 -18.52 -4.99 0.70
CA TYR A 532 -18.79 -4.33 1.97
C TYR A 532 -18.80 -5.36 3.10
N ALA A 533 -18.46 -4.90 4.30
CA ALA A 533 -18.71 -5.61 5.53
C ALA A 533 -19.43 -4.68 6.52
N SER A 534 -20.59 -5.11 7.00
CA SER A 534 -21.42 -4.33 7.94
C SER A 534 -21.71 -2.90 7.45
N GLY A 535 -21.89 -2.73 6.14
CA GLY A 535 -22.21 -1.44 5.49
C GLY A 535 -21.01 -0.56 5.11
N ALA A 536 -19.79 -0.87 5.58
CA ALA A 536 -18.58 -0.16 5.17
C ALA A 536 -17.96 -0.85 3.94
N GLN A 537 -17.57 -0.07 2.92
CA GLN A 537 -16.82 -0.62 1.79
C GLN A 537 -15.42 -1.01 2.26
N ILE A 538 -15.03 -2.26 2.03
CA ILE A 538 -13.73 -2.80 2.44
C ILE A 538 -12.82 -3.11 1.25
N ASP A 539 -13.38 -3.27 0.06
CA ASP A 539 -12.62 -3.51 -1.17
C ASP A 539 -13.48 -3.16 -2.38
N SER A 540 -12.83 -2.84 -3.49
CA SER A 540 -13.50 -2.64 -4.77
C SER A 540 -12.54 -2.88 -5.92
N VAL A 541 -13.09 -3.27 -7.06
CA VAL A 541 -12.33 -3.38 -8.30
C VAL A 541 -13.17 -2.84 -9.46
N ALA A 542 -12.56 -1.96 -10.24
CA ALA A 542 -13.08 -1.60 -11.53
C ALA A 542 -12.45 -2.50 -12.60
N TYR A 543 -13.24 -2.93 -13.57
CA TYR A 543 -12.80 -3.87 -14.61
C TYR A 543 -13.20 -3.39 -16.01
N PRO A 544 -12.30 -3.50 -17.00
CA PRO A 544 -12.62 -3.14 -18.38
C PRO A 544 -13.48 -4.23 -19.05
N ALA A 545 -13.87 -4.00 -20.30
CA ALA A 545 -14.41 -5.08 -21.13
C ALA A 545 -13.40 -6.24 -21.20
N LEU A 546 -13.81 -7.44 -20.77
CA LEU A 546 -12.97 -8.63 -20.82
C LEU A 546 -13.39 -9.53 -21.96
N ALA A 547 -12.41 -9.97 -22.75
CA ALA A 547 -12.66 -10.96 -23.80
C ALA A 547 -13.08 -12.30 -23.18
N ALA A 548 -13.89 -13.04 -23.93
CA ALA A 548 -14.29 -14.41 -23.64
C ALA A 548 -13.11 -15.30 -23.19
N GLY A 549 -13.22 -15.90 -22.00
CA GLY A 549 -12.22 -16.80 -21.42
C GLY A 549 -11.03 -16.10 -20.75
N ARG A 550 -11.13 -14.79 -20.50
CA ARG A 550 -10.13 -14.03 -19.73
C ARG A 550 -10.65 -13.65 -18.35
N SER A 551 -9.75 -13.62 -17.38
CA SER A 551 -10.01 -13.14 -16.03
C SER A 551 -9.20 -11.91 -15.71
N LEU A 552 -9.76 -11.08 -14.82
CA LEU A 552 -9.05 -10.03 -14.13
C LEU A 552 -8.63 -10.58 -12.76
N ILE A 553 -7.33 -10.64 -12.50
CA ILE A 553 -6.72 -11.23 -11.30
C ILE A 553 -5.99 -10.17 -10.48
N ARG A 554 -6.06 -10.30 -9.16
CA ARG A 554 -5.24 -9.52 -8.24
C ARG A 554 -3.83 -10.10 -8.19
N LEU A 555 -2.82 -9.23 -8.21
CA LEU A 555 -1.40 -9.54 -8.18
C LEU A 555 -0.71 -8.93 -6.96
N GLY A 556 0.42 -9.54 -6.57
CA GLY A 556 1.25 -9.08 -5.47
C GLY A 556 0.67 -9.43 -4.11
N ASP A 557 1.51 -9.40 -3.07
CA ASP A 557 1.12 -9.84 -1.74
C ASP A 557 0.47 -8.71 -0.92
N SER A 558 0.71 -7.43 -1.29
CA SER A 558 -0.14 -6.28 -0.94
C SER A 558 -1.54 -6.43 -1.51
N GLY A 559 -1.64 -7.10 -2.66
CA GLY A 559 -2.87 -7.31 -3.38
C GLY A 559 -3.51 -5.99 -3.78
N GLU A 560 -2.77 -5.05 -4.35
CA GLU A 560 -3.34 -3.79 -4.89
C GLU A 560 -3.31 -3.74 -6.41
N LYS A 561 -2.41 -4.51 -7.04
CA LYS A 561 -2.25 -4.56 -8.48
C LYS A 561 -3.26 -5.52 -9.08
N TRP A 562 -3.76 -5.19 -10.27
CA TRP A 562 -4.64 -6.06 -11.05
C TRP A 562 -4.03 -6.33 -12.43
N ALA A 563 -4.30 -7.50 -12.98
CA ALA A 563 -3.86 -7.87 -14.32
C ALA A 563 -4.91 -8.73 -15.03
N ILE A 564 -4.91 -8.68 -16.36
CA ILE A 564 -5.72 -9.56 -17.19
C ILE A 564 -4.90 -10.79 -17.56
N THR A 565 -5.48 -11.97 -17.42
CA THR A 565 -4.84 -13.23 -17.80
C THR A 565 -5.78 -14.12 -18.62
N SER A 566 -5.20 -15.08 -19.33
CA SER A 566 -5.95 -16.20 -19.95
C SER A 566 -5.93 -17.45 -19.06
N ASN A 567 -5.14 -17.43 -17.97
CA ASN A 567 -5.00 -18.53 -17.03
C ASN A 567 -5.97 -18.32 -15.87
N VAL A 568 -7.24 -18.61 -16.13
CA VAL A 568 -8.32 -18.50 -15.15
C VAL A 568 -8.09 -19.49 -14.00
N SER A 569 -8.23 -19.04 -12.75
CA SER A 569 -7.81 -19.78 -11.55
C SER A 569 -8.89 -19.94 -10.47
N ALA A 570 -10.17 -20.05 -10.87
CA ALA A 570 -11.29 -20.26 -9.95
C ALA A 570 -11.02 -21.30 -8.85
N GLY A 571 -11.12 -20.87 -7.59
CA GLY A 571 -10.90 -21.65 -6.38
C GLY A 571 -9.44 -21.96 -6.07
N ALA A 572 -8.49 -21.28 -6.71
CA ALA A 572 -7.06 -21.54 -6.62
C ALA A 572 -6.24 -20.24 -6.64
N ALA A 573 -4.94 -20.35 -6.35
CA ALA A 573 -4.04 -19.21 -6.40
C ALA A 573 -3.91 -18.64 -7.82
N ASN A 574 -3.98 -17.31 -7.92
CA ASN A 574 -3.75 -16.57 -9.15
C ASN A 574 -2.35 -16.86 -9.73
N PRO A 575 -2.16 -16.80 -11.05
CA PRO A 575 -0.83 -16.86 -11.65
C PRO A 575 0.01 -15.63 -11.23
N SER A 576 1.33 -15.80 -11.18
CA SER A 576 2.27 -14.77 -10.71
C SER A 576 2.46 -13.57 -11.65
N SER A 577 1.83 -13.58 -12.82
CA SER A 577 1.91 -12.51 -13.83
C SER A 577 0.69 -12.52 -14.74
N GLY A 578 0.34 -11.35 -15.26
CA GLY A 578 -0.64 -11.15 -16.32
C GLY A 578 -0.31 -9.91 -17.15
N GLU A 579 -1.13 -9.61 -18.16
CA GLU A 579 -1.09 -8.32 -18.83
C GLU A 579 -1.52 -7.26 -17.82
N ALA A 580 -0.61 -6.36 -17.44
CA ALA A 580 -0.91 -5.32 -16.47
C ALA A 580 -2.19 -4.59 -16.88
N VAL A 581 -3.14 -4.50 -15.96
CA VAL A 581 -4.25 -3.56 -16.10
C VAL A 581 -3.60 -2.22 -15.83
N SER A 582 -3.52 -1.34 -16.82
CA SER A 582 -3.02 0.00 -16.57
C SER A 582 -3.83 0.60 -15.42
N ASP A 583 -3.17 1.18 -14.41
CA ASP A 583 -3.79 1.94 -13.31
C ASP A 583 -4.54 3.21 -13.79
N ALA A 584 -4.75 3.32 -15.11
CA ALA A 584 -5.70 4.25 -15.68
C ALA A 584 -7.11 3.86 -15.22
N PRO A 585 -7.90 4.83 -14.70
CA PRO A 585 -9.31 4.63 -14.43
C PRO A 585 -10.03 4.04 -15.66
N VAL A 586 -11.08 3.27 -15.39
CA VAL A 586 -11.98 2.60 -16.34
C VAL A 586 -12.01 3.22 -17.74
N GLY A 587 -11.57 2.42 -18.72
CA GLY A 587 -11.60 2.74 -20.14
C GLY A 587 -10.18 2.81 -20.71
N ALA A 588 -9.83 1.91 -21.63
CA ALA A 588 -8.58 1.99 -22.37
C ALA A 588 -8.63 3.18 -23.35
N SER A 589 -8.60 4.39 -22.81
CA SER A 589 -8.45 5.63 -23.53
C SER A 589 -7.19 6.31 -23.05
N THR A 590 -6.30 6.62 -23.97
CA THR A 590 -5.23 7.56 -23.69
C THR A 590 -5.77 9.00 -23.53
N LEU A 591 -7.04 9.25 -23.89
CA LEU A 591 -7.71 10.53 -23.72
C LEU A 591 -8.40 10.62 -22.36
N LEU A 592 -8.06 11.66 -21.60
CA LEU A 592 -8.56 11.95 -20.26
C LEU A 592 -9.13 13.38 -20.24
N LEU A 593 -10.21 13.60 -19.51
CA LEU A 593 -10.63 14.95 -19.12
C LEU A 593 -9.57 15.50 -18.15
N ASN A 594 -9.06 16.71 -18.40
CA ASN A 594 -7.86 17.22 -17.71
C ASN A 594 -8.13 18.46 -16.84
N GLU A 595 -8.94 19.40 -17.32
CA GLU A 595 -9.29 20.65 -16.63
C GLU A 595 -10.61 21.20 -17.20
N LEU A 596 -11.38 21.94 -16.41
CA LEU A 596 -12.61 22.61 -16.84
C LEU A 596 -12.83 23.94 -16.12
N MET A 597 -13.58 24.85 -16.74
CA MET A 597 -14.06 26.10 -16.17
C MET A 597 -15.47 26.37 -16.70
N ALA A 598 -16.46 26.31 -15.81
CA ALA A 598 -17.88 26.52 -16.14
C ALA A 598 -18.41 27.91 -15.78
N ASP A 599 -17.50 28.86 -15.50
CA ASP A 599 -17.80 30.27 -15.29
C ASP A 599 -16.53 31.06 -15.65
N ASN A 600 -16.43 31.51 -16.89
CA ASN A 600 -15.28 32.23 -17.45
C ASN A 600 -15.68 33.68 -17.75
N ASP A 601 -14.97 34.68 -17.20
CA ASP A 601 -15.24 36.11 -17.47
C ASP A 601 -13.94 36.86 -17.87
N GLY A 602 -12.79 36.20 -17.78
CA GLY A 602 -11.51 36.83 -18.07
C GLY A 602 -10.30 35.91 -18.25
N VAL A 603 -10.43 34.59 -18.14
CA VAL A 603 -9.28 33.67 -18.16
C VAL A 603 -8.92 33.21 -19.57
N LEU A 604 -9.88 32.66 -20.30
CA LEU A 604 -9.68 32.20 -21.67
C LEU A 604 -10.65 32.95 -22.59
N GLU A 605 -10.14 33.89 -23.38
CA GLU A 605 -10.94 34.52 -24.43
C GLU A 605 -11.20 33.49 -25.54
N ASP A 606 -12.43 33.41 -26.02
CA ASP A 606 -12.79 32.57 -27.15
C ASP A 606 -11.93 32.95 -28.37
N PRO A 607 -11.15 32.02 -28.95
CA PRO A 607 -10.26 32.30 -30.07
C PRO A 607 -11.00 32.67 -31.37
N ASP A 608 -12.26 32.27 -31.51
CA ASP A 608 -13.10 32.45 -32.68
C ASP A 608 -14.17 33.57 -32.48
N GLU A 609 -14.44 33.97 -31.23
CA GLU A 609 -15.27 35.13 -30.87
C GLU A 609 -14.54 36.16 -29.96
N PRO A 610 -13.81 37.14 -30.54
CA PRO A 610 -13.08 38.15 -29.75
C PRO A 610 -13.98 38.95 -28.79
N GLY A 611 -13.62 38.94 -27.51
CA GLY A 611 -14.34 39.57 -26.41
C GLY A 611 -15.36 38.67 -25.71
N ALA A 612 -15.53 37.41 -26.15
CA ALA A 612 -16.31 36.40 -25.45
C ALA A 612 -15.41 35.53 -24.55
N TYR A 613 -15.97 35.06 -23.44
CA TYR A 613 -15.29 34.27 -22.42
C TYR A 613 -16.20 33.09 -22.06
N ASP A 614 -16.40 32.18 -23.00
CA ASP A 614 -17.30 31.06 -22.81
C ASP A 614 -16.67 29.96 -21.93
N ASP A 615 -17.51 29.07 -21.41
CA ASP A 615 -17.07 27.91 -20.63
C ASP A 615 -16.13 27.05 -21.45
N TRP A 616 -15.25 26.29 -20.79
CA TRP A 616 -14.36 25.40 -21.50
C TRP A 616 -13.98 24.17 -20.68
N PHE A 617 -13.55 23.14 -21.38
CA PHE A 617 -12.92 21.96 -20.79
C PHE A 617 -11.78 21.47 -21.67
N GLU A 618 -10.86 20.73 -21.06
CA GLU A 618 -9.66 20.24 -21.70
C GLU A 618 -9.63 18.71 -21.72
N VAL A 619 -9.23 18.15 -22.85
CA VAL A 619 -8.94 16.72 -23.02
C VAL A 619 -7.43 16.55 -23.23
N TYR A 620 -6.80 15.67 -22.46
CA TYR A 620 -5.39 15.34 -22.50
C TYR A 620 -5.17 13.94 -23.07
N ASN A 621 -4.21 13.80 -23.99
CA ASN A 621 -3.77 12.50 -24.51
C ASN A 621 -2.51 12.03 -23.76
N ALA A 622 -2.70 11.19 -22.75
CA ALA A 622 -1.64 10.50 -21.99
C ALA A 622 -0.83 9.47 -22.81
N GLY A 623 -1.23 9.22 -24.05
CA GLY A 623 -0.65 8.22 -24.94
C GLY A 623 0.64 8.69 -25.61
N SER A 624 1.39 7.72 -26.15
CA SER A 624 2.63 7.96 -26.91
C SER A 624 2.40 8.17 -28.41
N THR A 625 1.14 8.18 -28.87
CA THR A 625 0.75 8.43 -30.26
C THR A 625 -0.38 9.45 -30.35
N ASP A 626 -0.44 10.19 -31.45
CA ASP A 626 -1.54 11.11 -31.75
C ASP A 626 -2.88 10.35 -31.82
N VAL A 627 -3.95 10.96 -31.30
CA VAL A 627 -5.31 10.37 -31.30
C VAL A 627 -6.27 11.26 -32.08
N ASP A 628 -6.97 10.68 -33.05
CA ASP A 628 -8.08 11.32 -33.77
C ASP A 628 -9.39 11.11 -32.99
N MET A 629 -9.96 12.21 -32.51
CA MET A 629 -11.22 12.23 -31.77
C MET A 629 -12.45 12.29 -32.68
N GLY A 630 -12.27 12.39 -34.01
CA GLY A 630 -13.37 12.50 -34.95
C GLY A 630 -14.37 11.35 -34.82
N GLY A 631 -15.62 11.67 -34.49
CA GLY A 631 -16.70 10.70 -34.30
C GLY A 631 -16.91 10.23 -32.86
N MET A 632 -16.02 10.57 -31.92
CA MET A 632 -16.23 10.37 -30.47
C MET A 632 -17.35 11.28 -29.94
N PHE A 633 -17.83 11.01 -28.73
CA PHE A 633 -18.90 11.78 -28.12
C PHE A 633 -18.48 12.44 -26.81
N LEU A 634 -19.00 13.64 -26.58
CA LEU A 634 -18.83 14.41 -25.35
C LEU A 634 -20.21 14.82 -24.84
N THR A 635 -20.37 14.84 -23.53
CA THR A 635 -21.65 15.16 -22.88
C THR A 635 -21.45 15.82 -21.53
N ASP A 636 -22.34 16.73 -21.16
CA ASP A 636 -22.52 17.28 -19.81
C ASP A 636 -23.59 16.51 -18.99
N ASN A 637 -24.04 15.37 -19.53
CA ASN A 637 -25.08 14.53 -18.96
C ASN A 637 -24.79 13.07 -19.30
N LEU A 638 -24.34 12.29 -18.31
CA LEU A 638 -23.89 10.90 -18.49
C LEU A 638 -25.03 9.96 -18.87
N SER A 639 -26.29 10.35 -18.58
CA SER A 639 -27.48 9.61 -19.06
C SER A 639 -27.80 9.84 -20.54
N ASN A 640 -27.09 10.78 -21.20
CA ASN A 640 -27.17 11.06 -22.62
C ASN A 640 -25.76 11.01 -23.27
N PRO A 641 -25.16 9.81 -23.40
CA PRO A 641 -23.76 9.66 -23.81
C PRO A 641 -23.44 10.21 -25.21
N GLN A 642 -24.45 10.30 -26.10
CA GLN A 642 -24.29 10.74 -27.49
C GLN A 642 -24.71 12.21 -27.71
N LYS A 643 -24.62 13.07 -26.68
CA LYS A 643 -25.12 14.46 -26.73
C LYS A 643 -24.47 15.29 -27.83
N TRP A 644 -23.13 15.28 -27.92
CA TRP A 644 -22.40 15.98 -28.97
C TRP A 644 -21.33 15.09 -29.58
N THR A 645 -21.25 15.04 -30.91
CA THR A 645 -20.24 14.28 -31.65
C THR A 645 -19.11 15.20 -32.07
N VAL A 646 -17.87 14.81 -31.76
CA VAL A 646 -16.67 15.54 -32.17
C VAL A 646 -16.52 15.50 -33.69
N PRO A 647 -16.37 16.64 -34.39
CA PRO A 647 -16.21 16.68 -35.83
C PRO A 647 -14.96 15.93 -36.32
N ALA A 648 -15.02 15.41 -37.54
CA ALA A 648 -13.88 14.70 -38.14
C ALA A 648 -12.64 15.60 -38.26
N GLY A 649 -11.46 15.06 -37.94
CA GLY A 649 -10.17 15.73 -38.09
C GLY A 649 -9.67 16.49 -36.86
N VAL A 650 -10.34 16.34 -35.70
CA VAL A 650 -9.85 16.82 -34.40
C VAL A 650 -8.83 15.80 -33.87
N VAL A 651 -7.55 16.18 -33.83
CA VAL A 651 -6.45 15.27 -33.42
C VAL A 651 -5.70 15.86 -32.24
N ILE A 652 -5.54 15.09 -31.16
CA ILE A 652 -4.71 15.44 -30.01
C ILE A 652 -3.35 14.74 -30.15
N PRO A 653 -2.22 15.48 -30.24
CA PRO A 653 -0.89 14.86 -30.29
C PRO A 653 -0.57 13.98 -29.08
N ALA A 654 0.39 13.07 -29.21
CA ALA A 654 0.93 12.31 -28.07
C ALA A 654 1.42 13.26 -26.94
N GLY A 655 0.96 13.06 -25.70
CA GLY A 655 1.25 13.95 -24.58
C GLY A 655 0.68 15.37 -24.74
N GLY A 656 -0.20 15.58 -25.73
CA GLY A 656 -0.84 16.86 -26.04
C GLY A 656 -2.19 17.01 -25.37
N ARG A 657 -2.75 18.22 -25.44
CA ARG A 657 -4.07 18.56 -24.91
C ARG A 657 -4.82 19.45 -25.88
N LEU A 658 -6.15 19.40 -25.85
CA LEU A 658 -7.02 20.31 -26.58
C LEU A 658 -8.10 20.88 -25.66
N VAL A 659 -8.29 22.19 -25.77
CA VAL A 659 -9.38 22.92 -25.12
C VAL A 659 -10.59 22.95 -26.06
N PHE A 660 -11.74 22.61 -25.52
CA PHE A 660 -13.05 22.72 -26.16
C PHE A 660 -13.82 23.87 -25.50
N ILE A 661 -14.43 24.73 -26.31
CA ILE A 661 -15.33 25.78 -25.86
C ILE A 661 -16.73 25.18 -25.70
N ALA A 662 -17.34 25.32 -24.54
CA ALA A 662 -18.66 24.80 -24.22
C ALA A 662 -19.70 25.94 -24.26
N ASP A 663 -20.08 26.34 -25.46
CA ASP A 663 -20.97 27.49 -25.73
C ASP A 663 -22.32 27.06 -26.38
N GLY A 664 -22.43 25.81 -26.82
CA GLY A 664 -23.57 25.33 -27.61
C GLY A 664 -23.57 25.80 -29.07
N GLU A 665 -22.51 26.44 -29.56
CA GLU A 665 -22.41 27.08 -30.88
C GLU A 665 -21.48 26.36 -31.85
N THR A 666 -21.78 25.08 -32.13
CA THR A 666 -21.04 24.22 -33.08
C THR A 666 -20.76 24.78 -34.50
N ALA A 667 -21.39 25.90 -34.88
CA ALA A 667 -21.15 26.57 -36.16
C ALA A 667 -19.86 27.42 -36.17
N GLN A 668 -19.30 27.75 -35.00
CA GLN A 668 -18.11 28.59 -34.87
C GLN A 668 -16.82 27.82 -35.20
N GLY A 669 -16.73 26.55 -34.81
CA GLY A 669 -15.56 25.73 -35.11
C GLY A 669 -15.64 24.29 -34.60
N PRO A 670 -14.66 23.44 -34.95
CA PRO A 670 -14.65 22.03 -34.55
C PRO A 670 -14.37 21.79 -33.06
N LEU A 671 -13.96 22.83 -32.32
CA LEU A 671 -13.71 22.80 -30.88
C LEU A 671 -14.86 23.43 -30.05
N HIS A 672 -15.94 23.89 -30.70
CA HIS A 672 -17.13 24.42 -30.03
C HIS A 672 -18.15 23.29 -29.81
N ALA A 673 -18.35 22.91 -28.55
CA ALA A 673 -19.20 21.82 -28.14
C ALA A 673 -20.69 22.16 -28.31
N GLY A 674 -21.53 21.13 -28.47
CA GLY A 674 -22.99 21.29 -28.63
C GLY A 674 -23.74 21.55 -27.32
N PHE A 675 -23.04 21.90 -26.25
CA PHE A 675 -23.57 22.16 -24.92
C PHE A 675 -22.71 23.20 -24.19
N SER A 676 -23.24 23.75 -23.10
CA SER A 676 -22.54 24.65 -22.19
C SER A 676 -22.44 24.04 -20.82
N LEU A 677 -21.47 24.50 -20.02
CA LEU A 677 -21.30 23.97 -18.68
C LEU A 677 -22.13 24.76 -17.65
N SER A 678 -22.46 24.13 -16.53
CA SER A 678 -23.18 24.76 -15.44
C SER A 678 -22.23 25.20 -14.32
N ALA A 679 -22.16 26.51 -14.07
CA ALA A 679 -21.46 27.08 -12.91
C ALA A 679 -22.00 26.54 -11.56
N SER A 680 -23.19 25.94 -11.52
CA SER A 680 -23.74 25.32 -10.30
C SER A 680 -23.25 23.89 -10.04
N GLY A 681 -22.42 23.34 -10.94
CA GLY A 681 -21.96 21.95 -10.92
C GLY A 681 -22.87 21.01 -11.72
N GLU A 682 -22.25 20.00 -12.30
CA GLU A 682 -22.86 18.95 -13.14
C GLU A 682 -21.82 17.85 -13.44
N GLU A 683 -22.04 17.08 -14.49
CA GLU A 683 -21.17 16.00 -14.95
C GLU A 683 -20.59 16.31 -16.34
N LEU A 684 -19.42 15.76 -16.65
CA LEU A 684 -18.80 15.84 -17.97
C LEU A 684 -18.26 14.46 -18.31
N GLY A 685 -18.57 13.96 -19.51
CA GLY A 685 -18.19 12.64 -19.97
C GLY A 685 -17.62 12.65 -21.38
N LEU A 686 -16.62 11.81 -21.61
CA LEU A 686 -16.00 11.50 -22.89
C LEU A 686 -16.29 10.03 -23.22
N PHE A 687 -16.87 9.78 -24.39
CA PHE A 687 -17.22 8.45 -24.90
C PHE A 687 -16.55 8.18 -26.25
N ASP A 688 -16.24 6.91 -26.53
CA ASP A 688 -15.66 6.49 -27.81
C ASP A 688 -16.66 6.69 -28.96
N SER A 689 -16.17 6.54 -30.18
CA SER A 689 -16.89 6.63 -31.44
C SER A 689 -18.06 5.65 -31.61
N ASP A 690 -18.21 4.66 -30.72
CA ASP A 690 -19.38 3.79 -30.66
C ASP A 690 -20.58 4.43 -29.94
N GLY A 691 -20.36 5.53 -29.20
CA GLY A 691 -21.37 6.25 -28.46
C GLY A 691 -21.87 5.54 -27.19
N GLU A 692 -21.18 4.50 -26.74
CA GLU A 692 -21.55 3.67 -25.59
C GLU A 692 -20.38 3.46 -24.63
N THR A 693 -19.15 3.35 -25.13
CA THR A 693 -17.95 3.12 -24.33
C THR A 693 -17.51 4.42 -23.66
N LEU A 694 -17.67 4.52 -22.34
CA LEU A 694 -17.12 5.64 -21.56
C LEU A 694 -15.59 5.55 -21.50
N LEU A 695 -14.92 6.64 -21.86
CA LEU A 695 -13.47 6.77 -21.87
C LEU A 695 -12.94 7.53 -20.65
N ASP A 696 -13.60 8.61 -20.24
CA ASP A 696 -13.33 9.31 -18.97
C ASP A 696 -14.55 10.14 -18.56
N SER A 697 -14.71 10.42 -17.27
CA SER A 697 -15.77 11.31 -16.77
C SER A 697 -15.37 12.01 -15.48
N ILE A 698 -16.00 13.15 -15.22
CA ILE A 698 -15.91 13.86 -13.95
C ILE A 698 -17.28 14.40 -13.55
N VAL A 699 -17.59 14.32 -12.26
CA VAL A 699 -18.71 15.07 -11.65
C VAL A 699 -18.09 16.21 -10.85
N PHE A 700 -18.46 17.45 -11.14
CA PHE A 700 -17.89 18.64 -10.51
C PHE A 700 -18.97 19.49 -9.82
N GLY A 701 -18.58 20.15 -8.73
CA GLY A 701 -19.48 21.02 -7.96
C GLY A 701 -19.53 22.46 -8.48
N VAL A 702 -20.13 23.36 -7.70
CA VAL A 702 -20.21 24.79 -8.00
C VAL A 702 -18.84 25.37 -8.38
N GLN A 703 -18.80 26.05 -9.52
CA GLN A 703 -17.62 26.73 -10.03
C GLN A 703 -17.64 28.20 -9.62
N GLN A 704 -16.46 28.82 -9.54
CA GLN A 704 -16.32 30.25 -9.36
C GLN A 704 -15.79 30.86 -10.64
N THR A 705 -16.28 32.06 -10.94
CA THR A 705 -15.79 32.87 -12.07
C THR A 705 -14.27 32.89 -12.09
N ASP A 706 -13.68 32.52 -13.23
CA ASP A 706 -12.24 32.53 -13.49
C ASP A 706 -11.40 31.56 -12.63
N VAL A 707 -12.02 30.53 -12.03
CA VAL A 707 -11.34 29.44 -11.30
C VAL A 707 -11.68 28.12 -11.95
N SER A 708 -10.67 27.40 -12.44
CA SER A 708 -10.86 26.10 -13.07
C SER A 708 -10.75 24.97 -12.06
N PHE A 709 -11.29 23.81 -12.42
CA PHE A 709 -11.17 22.55 -11.71
C PHE A 709 -10.47 21.54 -12.62
N GLY A 710 -9.37 20.94 -12.16
CA GLY A 710 -8.52 20.09 -13.00
C GLY A 710 -7.74 19.04 -12.23
N ARG A 711 -7.12 18.12 -12.95
CA ARG A 711 -6.22 17.10 -12.36
C ARG A 711 -4.96 17.77 -11.81
N THR A 712 -4.43 17.31 -10.66
CA THR A 712 -3.29 17.96 -9.97
C THR A 712 -2.00 18.01 -10.78
N SER A 713 -1.85 17.08 -11.72
CA SER A 713 -0.95 17.13 -12.88
C SER A 713 -1.66 16.47 -14.07
N ASP A 714 -1.15 16.64 -15.29
CA ASP A 714 -1.77 16.04 -16.50
C ASP A 714 -2.02 14.53 -16.32
N GLY A 715 -3.28 14.11 -16.45
CA GLY A 715 -3.71 12.72 -16.28
C GLY A 715 -3.67 12.14 -14.86
N ALA A 716 -3.39 12.94 -13.82
CA ALA A 716 -3.39 12.47 -12.42
C ALA A 716 -4.79 12.07 -11.93
N ALA A 717 -4.88 11.08 -11.04
CA ALA A 717 -6.16 10.63 -10.48
C ALA A 717 -6.85 11.68 -9.58
N VAL A 718 -6.09 12.61 -8.99
CA VAL A 718 -6.59 13.60 -8.03
C VAL A 718 -6.96 14.90 -8.74
N TRP A 719 -8.13 15.46 -8.41
CA TRP A 719 -8.59 16.76 -8.90
C TRP A 719 -8.43 17.86 -7.84
N SER A 720 -8.17 19.10 -8.28
CA SER A 720 -8.11 20.30 -7.45
C SER A 720 -8.56 21.53 -8.22
N ILE A 721 -8.71 22.66 -7.55
CA ILE A 721 -8.99 23.95 -8.19
C ILE A 721 -7.67 24.64 -8.59
N PHE A 722 -7.73 25.47 -9.65
CA PHE A 722 -6.60 26.18 -10.25
C PHE A 722 -6.92 27.68 -10.43
N GLN A 723 -5.99 28.55 -10.03
CA GLN A 723 -5.95 29.96 -10.39
C GLN A 723 -4.52 30.51 -10.15
N PRO A 724 -3.75 30.80 -11.23
CA PRO A 724 -4.22 30.83 -12.61
C PRO A 724 -4.61 29.43 -13.13
N ALA A 725 -5.68 29.39 -13.92
CA ALA A 725 -6.04 28.20 -14.70
C ALA A 725 -4.95 27.88 -15.72
N THR A 726 -4.96 26.64 -16.23
CA THR A 726 -3.94 26.15 -17.18
C THR A 726 -4.49 25.77 -18.57
N PRO A 727 -5.47 26.49 -19.18
CA PRO A 727 -6.02 26.09 -20.47
C PRO A 727 -4.93 26.01 -21.55
N GLY A 728 -4.80 24.83 -22.18
CA GLY A 728 -3.81 24.57 -23.22
C GLY A 728 -2.37 24.38 -22.70
N ALA A 729 -2.14 24.49 -21.39
CA ALA A 729 -0.87 24.30 -20.71
C ALA A 729 -0.89 23.05 -19.81
N ALA A 730 0.27 22.61 -19.34
CA ALA A 730 0.32 21.46 -18.44
C ALA A 730 -0.17 21.87 -17.06
N ASN A 731 -1.02 21.05 -16.45
CA ASN A 731 -1.49 21.29 -15.10
C ASN A 731 -0.27 21.30 -14.15
N ALA A 732 -0.08 22.41 -13.44
CA ALA A 732 0.98 22.60 -12.46
C ALA A 732 0.51 23.55 -11.36
N LEU A 733 1.00 23.31 -10.12
CA LEU A 733 0.74 24.17 -8.95
C LEU A 733 -0.76 24.27 -8.54
N PRO A 734 -1.47 23.15 -8.29
CA PRO A 734 -2.85 23.21 -7.81
C PRO A 734 -2.95 23.91 -6.44
N TYR A 735 -4.12 24.46 -6.11
CA TYR A 735 -4.38 24.89 -4.73
C TYR A 735 -4.31 23.68 -3.78
N ALA A 736 -3.63 23.85 -2.64
CA ALA A 736 -3.49 22.81 -1.63
C ALA A 736 -4.77 22.72 -0.77
N ASN A 737 -5.65 21.76 -1.07
CA ASN A 737 -6.94 21.57 -0.39
C ASN A 737 -6.81 20.90 0.98
N PHE A 738 -6.48 21.69 2.00
CA PHE A 738 -6.43 21.24 3.39
C PHE A 738 -7.52 21.86 4.28
N VAL A 739 -8.38 22.73 3.74
CA VAL A 739 -9.35 23.52 4.48
C VAL A 739 -10.76 23.22 3.99
N VAL A 740 -11.68 22.90 4.89
CA VAL A 740 -13.05 22.48 4.59
C VAL A 740 -14.05 23.06 5.59
N ASN A 741 -15.33 23.06 5.23
CA ASN A 741 -16.42 23.34 6.16
C ASN A 741 -16.36 22.39 7.37
N ALA A 742 -16.42 22.91 8.60
CA ALA A 742 -16.25 22.07 9.79
C ALA A 742 -17.44 21.13 10.10
N ALA A 743 -18.61 21.37 9.52
CA ALA A 743 -19.79 20.54 9.74
C ALA A 743 -19.88 19.40 8.71
N GLY A 744 -19.71 19.72 7.43
CA GLY A 744 -19.89 18.76 6.34
C GLY A 744 -18.61 18.23 5.69
N PHE A 745 -17.45 18.77 6.04
CA PHE A 745 -16.16 18.53 5.37
C PHE A 745 -16.21 18.66 3.84
N THR A 746 -17.12 19.49 3.34
CA THR A 746 -17.26 19.75 1.91
C THR A 746 -16.07 20.57 1.41
N LEU A 747 -15.47 20.10 0.31
CA LEU A 747 -14.44 20.82 -0.43
C LEU A 747 -15.08 21.99 -1.18
N GLY A 748 -14.50 23.18 -1.06
CA GLY A 748 -15.02 24.40 -1.65
C GLY A 748 -14.79 25.63 -0.77
N PRO A 749 -15.41 26.78 -1.09
CA PRO A 749 -15.28 27.97 -0.26
C PRO A 749 -15.84 27.77 1.15
N VAL A 750 -15.25 28.48 2.11
CA VAL A 750 -15.77 28.63 3.49
C VAL A 750 -16.37 30.01 3.68
N ALA A 751 -17.23 30.19 4.71
CA ALA A 751 -18.00 31.43 4.86
C ALA A 751 -17.59 32.25 6.09
N PRO A 752 -17.62 33.60 6.03
CA PRO A 752 -17.47 34.44 7.21
C PRO A 752 -18.50 34.07 8.29
N GLY A 753 -18.05 34.00 9.53
CA GLY A 753 -18.85 33.57 10.67
C GLY A 753 -19.08 32.05 10.77
N SER A 754 -18.36 31.23 9.99
CA SER A 754 -18.47 29.76 10.05
C SER A 754 -17.34 29.09 10.84
N GLY A 755 -17.59 27.85 11.25
CA GLY A 755 -16.56 26.92 11.69
C GLY A 755 -15.87 26.27 10.49
N VAL A 756 -14.55 26.24 10.54
CA VAL A 756 -13.69 25.74 9.47
C VAL A 756 -12.69 24.74 10.04
N SER A 757 -12.43 23.66 9.31
CA SER A 757 -11.44 22.65 9.68
C SER A 757 -10.27 22.71 8.70
N LEU A 758 -9.05 22.76 9.24
CA LEU A 758 -7.80 22.67 8.51
C LEU A 758 -7.06 21.40 8.93
N PHE A 759 -6.62 20.60 7.97
CA PHE A 759 -5.83 19.39 8.19
C PHE A 759 -4.37 19.64 7.82
N ALA A 760 -3.47 19.43 8.78
CA ALA A 760 -2.04 19.59 8.57
C ALA A 760 -1.30 18.77 9.62
N GLU A 761 -0.17 18.17 9.26
CA GLU A 761 0.63 17.40 10.20
C GLU A 761 1.47 18.28 11.14
N GLY A 762 1.81 17.74 12.30
CA GLY A 762 2.71 18.36 13.27
C GLY A 762 2.17 19.65 13.89
N VAL A 763 0.85 19.84 13.90
CA VAL A 763 0.21 21.09 14.36
C VAL A 763 0.44 21.32 15.85
N ALA A 764 0.09 20.33 16.69
CA ALA A 764 0.31 20.35 18.13
C ALA A 764 0.67 18.95 18.67
N ALA A 765 1.44 18.88 19.74
CA ALA A 765 1.86 17.64 20.39
C ALA A 765 0.74 16.90 21.15
N SER A 766 -0.38 17.57 21.40
CA SER A 766 -1.52 17.01 22.11
C SER A 766 -2.82 17.65 21.64
N THR A 767 -3.91 16.90 21.69
CA THR A 767 -5.25 17.43 21.44
C THR A 767 -5.65 18.42 22.53
N LEU A 768 -6.03 19.63 22.12
CA LEU A 768 -6.52 20.69 22.99
C LEU A 768 -7.83 21.23 22.43
N VAL A 769 -8.77 21.51 23.33
CA VAL A 769 -10.06 22.12 23.03
C VAL A 769 -10.15 23.43 23.78
N ALA A 770 -10.63 24.49 23.14
CA ALA A 770 -10.88 25.77 23.79
C ALA A 770 -12.01 25.64 24.81
N ASP A 771 -11.80 26.18 26.01
CA ASP A 771 -12.74 26.15 27.14
C ASP A 771 -13.27 27.54 27.52
N THR A 772 -13.03 28.55 26.67
CA THR A 772 -13.38 29.95 26.92
C THR A 772 -14.13 30.59 25.74
N VAL A 773 -14.99 31.55 26.05
CA VAL A 773 -15.61 32.47 25.09
C VAL A 773 -15.31 33.90 25.55
N PRO A 774 -14.70 34.78 24.72
CA PRO A 774 -14.35 34.57 23.31
C PRO A 774 -13.26 33.51 23.11
N LEU A 775 -13.29 32.82 21.97
CA LEU A 775 -12.32 31.78 21.61
C LEU A 775 -10.89 32.35 21.55
N PRO A 776 -9.87 31.56 21.90
CA PRO A 776 -8.48 32.01 21.91
C PRO A 776 -7.92 32.15 20.50
N ALA A 777 -7.18 33.23 20.23
CA ALA A 777 -6.39 33.39 19.00
C ALA A 777 -5.13 32.49 18.98
N THR A 778 -4.78 31.88 20.10
CA THR A 778 -3.69 30.92 20.23
C THR A 778 -4.08 29.80 21.18
N LEU A 779 -4.00 28.56 20.73
CA LEU A 779 -4.33 27.37 21.53
C LEU A 779 -3.14 26.41 21.51
N GLY A 780 -2.57 26.12 22.68
CA GLY A 780 -1.40 25.23 22.76
C GLY A 780 -0.13 25.73 22.08
N GLY A 781 -0.03 27.03 21.77
CA GLY A 781 1.07 27.61 20.98
C GLY A 781 0.78 27.66 19.48
N VAL A 782 -0.33 27.07 19.02
CA VAL A 782 -0.80 27.15 17.62
C VAL A 782 -1.60 28.43 17.42
N SER A 783 -1.39 29.12 16.29
CA SER A 783 -2.21 30.28 15.89
C SER A 783 -2.45 30.30 14.39
N LEU A 784 -3.57 30.91 13.97
CA LEU A 784 -3.95 31.01 12.57
C LEU A 784 -4.22 32.46 12.19
N ARG A 785 -3.61 32.90 11.07
CA ARG A 785 -3.83 34.22 10.48
C ARG A 785 -4.43 34.06 9.08
N VAL A 786 -5.42 34.88 8.77
CA VAL A 786 -6.04 34.98 7.44
C VAL A 786 -5.81 36.38 6.91
N VAL A 787 -5.25 36.51 5.72
CA VAL A 787 -5.16 37.78 4.98
C VAL A 787 -6.20 37.71 3.88
N ASP A 788 -7.26 38.51 3.98
CA ASP A 788 -8.39 38.42 3.06
C ASP A 788 -8.08 39.00 1.67
N SER A 789 -9.05 38.88 0.75
CA SER A 789 -8.94 39.37 -0.63
C SER A 789 -8.78 40.89 -0.74
N ALA A 790 -9.16 41.65 0.30
CA ALA A 790 -8.95 43.08 0.41
C ALA A 790 -7.57 43.44 1.01
N GLY A 791 -6.77 42.45 1.36
CA GLY A 791 -5.45 42.60 1.99
C GLY A 791 -5.51 42.90 3.49
N ALA A 792 -6.66 42.76 4.14
CA ALA A 792 -6.79 42.94 5.58
C ALA A 792 -6.42 41.66 6.34
N GLU A 793 -5.65 41.80 7.42
CA GLU A 793 -5.27 40.67 8.26
C GLU A 793 -6.27 40.44 9.41
N HIS A 794 -6.65 39.18 9.59
CA HIS A 794 -7.56 38.70 10.62
C HIS A 794 -6.91 37.55 11.39
N ALA A 795 -6.96 37.58 12.72
CA ALA A 795 -6.65 36.40 13.52
C ALA A 795 -7.86 35.47 13.53
N ALA A 796 -7.68 34.19 13.24
CA ALA A 796 -8.74 33.18 13.28
C ALA A 796 -8.75 32.49 14.67
N PRO A 797 -9.78 32.69 15.50
CA PRO A 797 -9.88 32.05 16.81
C PRO A 797 -10.03 30.53 16.70
N LEU A 798 -9.44 29.77 17.62
CA LEU A 798 -9.35 28.31 17.53
C LEU A 798 -10.34 27.62 18.48
N TYR A 799 -11.07 26.63 17.98
CA TYR A 799 -11.90 25.72 18.77
C TYR A 799 -11.10 24.54 19.30
N PHE A 800 -10.23 24.00 18.44
CA PHE A 800 -9.62 22.70 18.61
C PHE A 800 -8.28 22.66 17.86
N VAL A 801 -7.28 22.02 18.45
CA VAL A 801 -6.03 21.66 17.77
C VAL A 801 -5.64 20.24 18.16
N SER A 802 -5.11 19.46 17.22
CA SER A 802 -4.50 18.13 17.44
C SER A 802 -3.16 18.05 16.71
N ALA A 803 -2.58 16.84 16.62
CA ALA A 803 -1.39 16.62 15.80
C ALA A 803 -1.64 16.87 14.31
N THR A 804 -2.88 16.66 13.84
CA THR A 804 -3.22 16.62 12.41
C THR A 804 -4.33 17.61 12.00
N GLN A 805 -4.94 18.32 12.95
CA GLN A 805 -6.13 19.14 12.67
C GLN A 805 -6.18 20.42 13.50
N VAL A 806 -6.72 21.47 12.89
CA VAL A 806 -7.12 22.74 13.52
C VAL A 806 -8.56 23.03 13.16
N ASN A 807 -9.45 23.19 14.14
CA ASN A 807 -10.76 23.77 13.89
C ASN A 807 -10.75 25.21 14.37
N PHE A 808 -11.14 26.13 13.51
CA PHE A 808 -11.10 27.57 13.76
C PHE A 808 -12.37 28.27 13.29
N PHE A 809 -12.64 29.43 13.88
CA PHE A 809 -13.73 30.32 13.50
C PHE A 809 -13.23 31.31 12.46
N LEU A 810 -13.89 31.38 11.30
CA LEU A 810 -13.59 32.39 10.30
C LEU A 810 -14.32 33.69 10.68
N PRO A 811 -13.64 34.81 10.98
CA PRO A 811 -14.32 36.03 11.44
C PRO A 811 -15.32 36.60 10.42
N GLU A 812 -16.43 37.17 10.90
CA GLU A 812 -17.49 37.75 10.04
C GLU A 812 -17.02 38.88 9.11
N GLY A 813 -15.88 39.51 9.43
CA GLY A 813 -15.32 40.62 8.66
C GLY A 813 -14.36 40.23 7.53
N VAL A 814 -14.12 38.93 7.31
CA VAL A 814 -13.24 38.45 6.23
C VAL A 814 -13.94 38.65 4.88
N ALA A 815 -13.30 39.39 3.96
CA ALA A 815 -13.86 39.63 2.63
C ALA A 815 -13.90 38.35 1.77
N SER A 816 -14.96 38.21 0.95
CA SER A 816 -15.08 37.12 -0.03
C SER A 816 -13.99 37.19 -1.10
N GLY A 817 -13.58 36.04 -1.62
CA GLY A 817 -12.47 35.88 -2.56
C GLY A 817 -11.29 35.10 -1.94
N ARG A 818 -10.17 35.06 -2.66
CA ARG A 818 -8.96 34.36 -2.19
C ARG A 818 -8.41 35.02 -0.92
N ALA A 819 -8.15 34.22 0.10
CA ALA A 819 -7.49 34.65 1.32
C ALA A 819 -6.27 33.78 1.61
N ALA A 820 -5.16 34.42 1.94
CA ALA A 820 -3.93 33.71 2.33
C ALA A 820 -4.03 33.32 3.80
N LEU A 821 -3.69 32.07 4.10
CA LEU A 821 -3.69 31.49 5.43
C LEU A 821 -2.26 31.27 5.90
N THR A 822 -1.95 31.63 7.14
CA THR A 822 -0.71 31.28 7.80
C THR A 822 -1.03 30.61 9.12
N LEU A 823 -0.73 29.32 9.21
CA LEU A 823 -0.75 28.53 10.42
C LEU A 823 0.63 28.56 11.07
N VAL A 824 0.73 29.05 12.29
CA VAL A 824 1.93 28.87 13.12
C VAL A 824 1.67 27.66 14.02
N LYS A 825 2.46 26.61 13.86
CA LYS A 825 2.38 25.36 14.64
C LYS A 825 2.98 25.55 16.03
N GLN A 826 2.75 24.59 16.93
CA GLN A 826 3.24 24.65 18.31
C GLN A 826 4.77 24.78 18.41
N ASP A 827 5.52 24.21 17.46
CA ASP A 827 6.98 24.28 17.41
C ASP A 827 7.52 25.63 16.87
N GLY A 828 6.62 26.53 16.47
CA GLY A 828 6.93 27.83 15.91
C GLY A 828 7.19 27.82 14.40
N SER A 829 7.16 26.66 13.74
CA SER A 829 7.15 26.58 12.28
C SER A 829 5.86 27.15 11.70
N ALA A 830 5.92 27.69 10.50
CA ALA A 830 4.77 28.25 9.82
C ALA A 830 4.45 27.43 8.56
N LEU A 831 3.19 27.07 8.40
CA LEU A 831 2.61 26.56 7.17
C LEU A 831 1.79 27.68 6.54
N SER A 832 2.04 27.95 5.27
CA SER A 832 1.21 28.87 4.48
C SER A 832 0.33 28.06 3.54
N GLY A 833 -0.92 28.48 3.40
CA GLY A 833 -1.88 27.94 2.45
C GLY A 833 -2.78 29.05 1.94
N ASP A 834 -3.70 28.70 1.07
CA ASP A 834 -4.76 29.60 0.62
C ASP A 834 -6.11 28.97 0.98
N LEU A 835 -7.11 29.82 1.19
CA LEU A 835 -8.51 29.38 1.26
C LEU A 835 -9.37 30.31 0.40
N LEU A 836 -10.51 29.78 -0.04
CA LEU A 836 -11.48 30.54 -0.80
C LEU A 836 -12.64 30.93 0.11
N VAL A 837 -12.96 32.22 0.16
CA VAL A 837 -14.02 32.74 1.04
C VAL A 837 -15.26 33.07 0.22
N GLY A 838 -16.35 32.34 0.46
CA GLY A 838 -17.66 32.57 -0.16
C GLY A 838 -18.63 33.29 0.78
N PRO A 839 -19.78 33.79 0.28
CA PRO A 839 -20.82 34.39 1.13
C PRO A 839 -21.52 33.35 2.03
N VAL A 840 -21.61 32.10 1.55
CA VAL A 840 -22.15 30.95 2.26
C VAL A 840 -21.31 29.71 1.96
N SER A 841 -21.36 28.74 2.87
CA SER A 841 -20.73 27.43 2.83
C SER A 841 -21.57 26.52 3.73
N PRO A 842 -22.76 26.09 3.30
CA PRO A 842 -23.68 25.36 4.18
C PRO A 842 -23.12 23.97 4.53
N GLY A 843 -23.18 23.60 5.80
CA GLY A 843 -22.95 22.24 6.26
C GLY A 843 -23.78 21.91 7.50
N LEU A 844 -24.20 20.66 7.63
CA LEU A 844 -24.98 20.10 8.73
C LEU A 844 -24.08 19.21 9.58
N PHE A 845 -24.09 19.41 10.89
CA PHE A 845 -23.33 18.56 11.80
C PHE A 845 -23.97 17.18 11.91
N THR A 846 -23.13 16.15 12.02
CA THR A 846 -23.55 14.78 12.33
C THR A 846 -23.18 14.41 13.76
N ALA A 847 -23.91 13.47 14.36
CA ALA A 847 -23.72 13.09 15.76
C ALA A 847 -22.32 12.49 16.03
N ASN A 848 -21.72 11.85 15.02
CA ASN A 848 -20.35 11.31 15.05
C ASN A 848 -19.27 12.33 14.69
N ALA A 849 -19.64 13.58 14.35
CA ALA A 849 -18.74 14.64 13.91
C ALA A 849 -17.89 14.31 12.65
N THR A 850 -18.36 13.41 11.78
CA THR A 850 -17.66 13.07 10.52
C THR A 850 -18.23 13.79 9.29
N GLY A 851 -19.30 14.57 9.42
CA GLY A 851 -20.04 15.14 8.30
C GLY A 851 -20.90 14.13 7.53
N GLN A 852 -20.88 12.85 7.92
CA GLN A 852 -21.65 11.75 7.33
C GLN A 852 -22.38 10.94 8.41
N GLY A 853 -23.52 10.34 8.05
CA GLY A 853 -24.36 9.57 8.97
C GLY A 853 -25.47 10.40 9.62
N VAL A 854 -25.90 10.03 10.83
CA VAL A 854 -27.07 10.64 11.47
C VAL A 854 -26.85 12.11 11.83
N GLY A 855 -27.78 12.98 11.42
CA GLY A 855 -27.73 14.41 11.72
C GLY A 855 -27.76 14.70 13.22
N LEU A 856 -26.94 15.66 13.67
CA LEU A 856 -26.94 16.18 15.04
C LEU A 856 -28.17 17.08 15.23
N PHE A 857 -29.36 16.48 15.23
CA PHE A 857 -30.65 17.18 15.22
C PHE A 857 -31.47 16.88 16.48
N ALA A 858 -32.48 17.70 16.72
CA ALA A 858 -33.62 17.36 17.55
C ALA A 858 -34.90 17.43 16.71
N ALA A 859 -35.94 16.69 17.10
CA ALA A 859 -37.26 16.85 16.52
C ALA A 859 -38.21 17.43 17.57
N VAL A 860 -39.15 18.28 17.15
CA VAL A 860 -40.19 18.85 18.02
C VAL A 860 -41.53 18.48 17.44
N ARG A 861 -42.30 17.66 18.17
CA ARG A 861 -43.69 17.37 17.84
C ARG A 861 -44.60 18.35 18.59
N ALA A 862 -45.41 19.09 17.85
CA ALA A 862 -46.55 19.84 18.37
C ALA A 862 -47.82 19.00 18.15
N ASP A 863 -48.51 18.63 19.24
CA ASP A 863 -49.76 17.89 19.13
C ASP A 863 -50.92 18.77 18.63
N SER A 864 -52.07 18.16 18.34
CA SER A 864 -53.27 18.88 17.88
C SER A 864 -53.79 19.97 18.84
N ASN A 865 -53.33 20.01 20.11
CA ASN A 865 -53.67 21.04 21.09
C ASN A 865 -52.56 22.10 21.24
N GLY A 866 -51.46 21.99 20.48
CA GLY A 866 -50.31 22.87 20.51
C GLY A 866 -49.28 22.55 21.59
N ALA A 867 -49.39 21.42 22.30
CA ALA A 867 -48.38 21.01 23.27
C ALA A 867 -47.14 20.47 22.54
N GLN A 868 -45.95 20.98 22.91
CA GLN A 868 -44.69 20.61 22.27
C GLN A 868 -43.94 19.54 23.07
N THR A 869 -43.35 18.58 22.37
CA THR A 869 -42.48 17.53 22.94
C THR A 869 -41.25 17.38 22.06
N THR A 870 -40.06 17.44 22.67
CA THR A 870 -38.79 17.15 21.99
C THR A 870 -38.60 15.64 21.88
N LEU A 871 -38.24 15.18 20.69
CA LEU A 871 -37.93 13.81 20.34
C LEU A 871 -36.44 13.71 19.98
N ALA A 872 -35.80 12.62 20.37
CA ALA A 872 -34.44 12.31 19.94
C ALA A 872 -34.43 11.90 18.47
N VAL A 873 -33.42 12.34 17.73
CA VAL A 873 -33.19 11.96 16.32
C VAL A 873 -32.07 10.93 16.20
N PHE A 874 -31.21 10.84 17.21
CA PHE A 874 -30.10 9.90 17.27
C PHE A 874 -29.87 9.45 18.72
N GLU A 875 -29.23 8.30 18.87
CA GLU A 875 -28.71 7.80 20.15
C GLU A 875 -27.36 7.13 19.97
N TYR A 876 -26.57 7.04 21.05
CA TYR A 876 -25.32 6.29 21.04
C TYR A 876 -25.60 4.83 21.41
N ASP A 877 -25.44 3.92 20.46
CA ASP A 877 -25.51 2.49 20.71
C ASP A 877 -24.15 2.01 21.23
N ALA A 878 -24.09 1.67 22.52
CA ALA A 878 -22.86 1.22 23.16
C ALA A 878 -22.37 -0.15 22.67
N SER A 879 -23.24 -0.97 22.07
CA SER A 879 -22.87 -2.26 21.50
C SER A 879 -22.23 -2.11 20.11
N MET A 880 -22.71 -1.14 19.32
CA MET A 880 -22.15 -0.81 18.02
C MET A 880 -21.00 0.21 18.11
N GLN A 881 -20.83 0.85 19.27
CA GLN A 881 -19.94 1.98 19.48
C GLN A 881 -20.16 3.12 18.46
N ALA A 882 -21.41 3.32 18.05
CA ALA A 882 -21.79 4.24 16.98
C ALA A 882 -23.03 5.04 17.35
N PHE A 883 -23.18 6.22 16.75
CA PHE A 883 -24.44 6.95 16.77
C PHE A 883 -25.37 6.42 15.69
N VAL A 884 -26.56 6.00 16.10
CA VAL A 884 -27.60 5.43 15.22
C VAL A 884 -28.84 6.33 15.23
N PRO A 885 -29.62 6.37 14.14
CA PRO A 885 -30.85 7.17 14.10
C PRO A 885 -31.93 6.57 15.00
N VAL A 886 -32.65 7.46 15.71
CA VAL A 886 -33.85 7.11 16.48
C VAL A 886 -35.05 7.42 15.60
N PRO A 887 -35.91 6.43 15.27
CA PRO A 887 -37.07 6.67 14.43
C PRO A 887 -38.02 7.73 15.01
N ILE A 888 -38.32 8.75 14.21
CA ILE A 888 -39.17 9.87 14.59
C ILE A 888 -40.61 9.55 14.20
N SER A 889 -41.50 9.44 15.20
CA SER A 889 -42.93 9.32 14.95
C SER A 889 -43.54 10.64 14.51
N LEU A 890 -44.21 10.67 13.35
CA LEU A 890 -44.96 11.84 12.87
C LEU A 890 -46.27 12.11 13.63
N GLY A 891 -46.68 11.22 14.54
CA GLY A 891 -47.86 11.41 15.40
C GLY A 891 -49.20 11.12 14.71
N GLY A 892 -50.29 11.56 15.36
CA GLY A 892 -51.66 11.36 14.89
C GLY A 892 -52.15 12.45 13.92
N THR A 893 -53.36 12.28 13.37
CA THR A 893 -53.97 13.30 12.50
C THR A 893 -54.08 14.65 13.20
N GLY A 894 -53.32 15.64 12.71
CA GLY A 894 -53.29 17.01 13.25
C GLY A 894 -52.05 17.36 14.05
N ASP A 895 -51.16 16.39 14.30
CA ASP A 895 -49.83 16.65 14.87
C ASP A 895 -48.89 17.22 13.78
N GLN A 896 -47.91 18.02 14.21
CA GLN A 896 -46.87 18.57 13.34
C GLN A 896 -45.49 18.31 13.94
N VAL A 897 -44.58 17.77 13.14
CA VAL A 897 -43.19 17.54 13.54
C VAL A 897 -42.26 18.50 12.79
N TYR A 898 -41.34 19.12 13.52
CA TYR A 898 -40.30 20.00 12.97
C TYR A 898 -38.94 19.46 13.37
N LEU A 899 -37.96 19.50 12.47
CA LEU A 899 -36.56 19.28 12.80
C LEU A 899 -35.93 20.60 13.24
N VAL A 900 -35.10 20.51 14.28
CA VAL A 900 -34.17 21.54 14.72
C VAL A 900 -32.78 20.99 14.44
N ALA A 901 -32.21 21.42 13.32
CA ALA A 901 -30.92 21.01 12.82
C ALA A 901 -29.84 22.03 13.16
N TYR A 902 -28.61 21.56 13.32
CA TYR A 902 -27.44 22.38 13.64
C TYR A 902 -26.35 22.20 12.60
N GLY A 903 -25.65 23.28 12.29
CA GLY A 903 -24.64 23.30 11.23
C GLY A 903 -23.79 24.57 11.25
N THR A 904 -23.14 24.91 10.14
CA THR A 904 -22.38 26.15 10.01
C THR A 904 -22.33 26.66 8.57
N GLY A 905 -22.05 27.95 8.40
CA GLY A 905 -21.79 28.61 7.13
C GLY A 905 -23.02 28.94 6.27
N PHE A 906 -24.23 28.91 6.84
CA PHE A 906 -25.46 29.34 6.16
C PHE A 906 -26.10 30.60 6.75
N ARG A 907 -25.54 31.18 7.82
CA ARG A 907 -25.98 32.47 8.36
C ARG A 907 -25.92 33.62 7.35
N GLY A 908 -24.96 33.58 6.43
CA GLY A 908 -24.70 34.60 5.40
C GLY A 908 -25.69 34.61 4.23
N ARG A 909 -26.71 33.74 4.26
CA ARG A 909 -27.72 33.62 3.20
C ARG A 909 -28.32 34.98 2.80
N SER A 910 -28.61 35.14 1.52
CA SER A 910 -29.24 36.35 0.98
C SER A 910 -30.71 36.48 1.37
N SER A 911 -31.42 35.35 1.48
CA SER A 911 -32.83 35.27 1.87
C SER A 911 -33.16 33.91 2.50
N LEU A 912 -34.19 33.85 3.35
CA LEU A 912 -34.70 32.57 3.87
C LEU A 912 -35.31 31.71 2.75
N THR A 913 -35.84 32.33 1.68
CA THR A 913 -36.41 31.61 0.53
C THR A 913 -35.37 30.87 -0.31
N ASN A 914 -34.09 31.18 -0.12
CA ASN A 914 -32.98 30.55 -0.84
C ASN A 914 -32.32 29.45 -0.02
N VAL A 915 -32.93 29.10 1.13
CA VAL A 915 -32.56 27.91 1.91
C VAL A 915 -33.55 26.82 1.55
N VAL A 916 -33.07 25.87 0.77
CA VAL A 916 -33.82 24.70 0.35
C VAL A 916 -33.35 23.53 1.19
N VAL A 917 -34.29 22.81 1.80
CA VAL A 917 -34.01 21.56 2.50
C VAL A 917 -34.84 20.47 1.85
N GLU A 918 -34.18 19.40 1.46
CA GLU A 918 -34.81 18.23 0.86
C GLU A 918 -34.70 17.07 1.83
N ILE A 919 -35.79 16.33 2.02
CA ILE A 919 -35.84 15.09 2.78
C ILE A 919 -36.36 13.99 1.86
N ASP A 920 -35.54 12.99 1.57
CA ASP A 920 -35.83 11.94 0.57
C ASP A 920 -36.21 12.51 -0.82
N GLY A 921 -35.58 13.62 -1.20
CA GLY A 921 -35.86 14.34 -2.45
C GLY A 921 -37.09 15.26 -2.43
N ASP A 922 -37.90 15.25 -1.36
CA ASP A 922 -39.02 16.17 -1.20
C ASP A 922 -38.58 17.47 -0.51
N GLU A 923 -38.86 18.63 -1.11
CA GLU A 923 -38.59 19.93 -0.48
C GLU A 923 -39.49 20.15 0.76
N VAL A 924 -38.87 20.44 1.90
CA VAL A 924 -39.54 20.66 3.19
C VAL A 924 -39.42 22.13 3.61
N PRO A 925 -40.50 22.77 4.11
CA PRO A 925 -40.47 24.20 4.43
C PRO A 925 -39.42 24.55 5.49
N VAL A 926 -38.68 25.64 5.26
CA VAL A 926 -37.69 26.17 6.21
C VAL A 926 -38.29 27.34 6.99
N ALA A 927 -38.47 27.15 8.29
CA ALA A 927 -39.03 28.16 9.19
C ALA A 927 -37.97 29.13 9.75
N PHE A 928 -36.72 28.68 9.86
CA PHE A 928 -35.60 29.47 10.34
C PHE A 928 -34.29 28.89 9.81
N ALA A 929 -33.34 29.76 9.48
CA ALA A 929 -31.95 29.43 9.23
C ALA A 929 -31.13 30.61 9.76
N GLY A 930 -30.00 30.41 10.44
CA GLY A 930 -29.16 31.53 10.88
C GLY A 930 -28.43 31.27 12.19
N ASP A 931 -27.78 32.31 12.71
CA ASP A 931 -26.96 32.22 13.92
C ASP A 931 -27.75 31.70 15.13
N GLN A 932 -27.20 30.67 15.80
CA GLN A 932 -27.81 30.06 16.99
C GLN A 932 -27.55 30.89 18.26
N THR A 933 -26.61 31.86 18.21
CA THR A 933 -26.30 32.87 19.24
C THR A 933 -25.64 32.38 20.54
N GLU A 934 -25.72 31.09 20.89
CA GLU A 934 -25.11 30.55 22.11
C GLU A 934 -23.70 30.03 21.87
N TYR A 935 -23.47 29.39 20.72
CA TYR A 935 -22.18 28.81 20.34
C TYR A 935 -21.58 29.57 19.15
N VAL A 936 -20.31 29.99 19.29
CA VAL A 936 -19.58 30.73 18.25
C VAL A 936 -19.53 29.88 16.97
N GLY A 937 -19.98 30.44 15.85
CA GLY A 937 -19.97 29.79 14.54
C GLY A 937 -21.01 28.68 14.34
N LEU A 938 -21.89 28.43 15.32
CA LEU A 938 -22.99 27.49 15.18
C LEU A 938 -24.20 28.17 14.54
N ASP A 939 -24.69 27.58 13.47
CA ASP A 939 -25.94 27.95 12.82
C ASP A 939 -27.03 26.94 13.17
N GLN A 940 -28.27 27.42 13.27
CA GLN A 940 -29.47 26.62 13.50
C GLN A 940 -30.40 26.71 12.29
N LEU A 941 -31.03 25.59 11.97
CA LEU A 941 -32.00 25.41 10.91
C LEU A 941 -33.27 24.75 11.48
N ASN A 942 -34.44 25.36 11.29
CA ASN A 942 -35.73 24.78 11.67
C ASN A 942 -36.49 24.39 10.41
N VAL A 943 -36.76 23.10 10.25
CA VAL A 943 -37.34 22.51 9.04
C VAL A 943 -38.67 21.86 9.39
N GLY A 944 -39.73 22.19 8.69
CA GLY A 944 -41.03 21.56 8.82
C GLY A 944 -42.22 22.52 8.65
N PRO A 945 -43.45 21.99 8.79
CA PRO A 945 -43.75 20.65 9.29
C PRO A 945 -43.31 19.55 8.30
N LEU A 946 -42.83 18.42 8.82
CA LEU A 946 -42.47 17.26 8.01
C LEU A 946 -43.71 16.72 7.25
N PRO A 947 -43.59 16.40 5.95
CA PRO A 947 -44.70 15.84 5.18
C PRO A 947 -45.21 14.52 5.77
N SER A 948 -46.53 14.33 5.85
CA SER A 948 -47.12 13.08 6.32
C SER A 948 -46.83 11.87 5.40
N GLY A 949 -46.37 12.13 4.17
CA GLY A 949 -45.96 11.10 3.21
C GLY A 949 -44.69 10.35 3.61
N LEU A 950 -43.88 10.94 4.50
CA LEU A 950 -42.66 10.32 5.02
C LEU A 950 -42.91 9.30 6.13
N ALA A 951 -44.15 9.12 6.59
CA ALA A 951 -44.48 8.16 7.65
C ALA A 951 -44.10 6.74 7.22
N GLY A 952 -43.29 6.07 8.05
CA GLY A 952 -42.76 4.73 7.75
C GLY A 952 -41.72 4.66 6.63
N ALA A 953 -41.13 5.79 6.22
CA ALA A 953 -40.08 5.82 5.20
C ALA A 953 -38.78 5.13 5.66
N GLY A 954 -38.59 4.93 6.96
CA GLY A 954 -37.35 4.37 7.50
C GLY A 954 -36.25 5.42 7.53
N GLU A 955 -35.02 5.03 7.20
CA GLU A 955 -33.91 5.98 7.08
C GLU A 955 -34.04 6.80 5.79
N VAL A 956 -33.99 8.12 5.92
CA VAL A 956 -34.12 9.08 4.82
C VAL A 956 -32.98 10.10 4.87
N GLU A 957 -32.57 10.54 3.69
CA GLU A 957 -31.56 11.58 3.54
C GLU A 957 -32.13 12.97 3.78
N VAL A 958 -31.33 13.85 4.37
CA VAL A 958 -31.60 15.27 4.56
C VAL A 958 -30.44 16.05 3.95
N SER A 959 -30.73 16.90 2.98
CA SER A 959 -29.73 17.78 2.36
C SER A 959 -30.16 19.24 2.44
N ILE A 960 -29.18 20.15 2.44
CA ILE A 960 -29.39 21.60 2.49
C ILE A 960 -28.71 22.27 1.30
N THR A 961 -29.40 23.22 0.67
CA THR A 961 -28.85 24.12 -0.33
C THR A 961 -29.14 25.56 0.09
N VAL A 962 -28.11 26.41 0.08
CA VAL A 962 -28.22 27.83 0.49
C VAL A 962 -27.63 28.71 -0.58
N ASP A 963 -28.45 29.61 -1.14
CA ASP A 963 -28.07 30.47 -2.26
C ASP A 963 -27.41 29.71 -3.42
N GLY A 964 -27.94 28.52 -3.72
CA GLY A 964 -27.43 27.64 -4.79
C GLY A 964 -26.22 26.78 -4.38
N VAL A 965 -25.62 27.00 -3.21
CA VAL A 965 -24.51 26.18 -2.71
C VAL A 965 -25.07 24.99 -1.93
N ARG A 966 -24.78 23.76 -2.36
CA ARG A 966 -25.20 22.54 -1.67
C ARG A 966 -24.25 22.17 -0.53
N GLY A 967 -24.80 21.79 0.62
CA GLY A 967 -24.05 21.25 1.76
C GLY A 967 -23.96 19.73 1.74
N ASN A 968 -23.43 19.15 2.82
CA ASN A 968 -23.43 17.69 3.00
C ASN A 968 -24.85 17.13 3.20
N THR A 969 -25.01 15.86 2.86
CA THR A 969 -26.20 15.07 3.14
C THR A 969 -26.01 14.29 4.44
N VAL A 970 -27.04 14.27 5.28
CA VAL A 970 -27.09 13.50 6.54
C VAL A 970 -28.33 12.62 6.58
N VAL A 971 -28.42 11.70 7.53
CA VAL A 971 -29.54 10.76 7.64
C VAL A 971 -30.39 11.04 8.89
N ILE A 972 -31.68 10.78 8.81
CA ILE A 972 -32.60 10.64 9.95
C ILE A 972 -33.48 9.40 9.74
N ALA A 973 -34.13 8.89 10.79
CA ALA A 973 -35.12 7.82 10.65
C ALA A 973 -36.54 8.31 10.95
N ILE A 974 -37.54 7.82 10.20
CA ILE A 974 -38.96 8.14 10.36
C ILE A 974 -39.77 6.83 10.41
N GLU A 975 -40.60 6.65 11.45
CA GLU A 975 -41.46 5.46 11.66
C GLU A 975 -42.93 5.65 11.31
#